data_AF-A0A9C9GP43-F1
#
_entry.id   AF-A0A9C9GP43-F1
#
_cell.length_a   1.000
_cell.length_b   1.000
_cell.length_c   1.000
_cell.angle_alpha   90.00
_cell.angle_beta   90.00
_cell.angle_gamma   90.00
#
_symmetry.space_group_name_H-M   'P 1'
#
loop_
_entity.id
_entity.type
_entity.pdbx_description
1 polymer ?
#
loop_
_entity_poly.entity_id
_entity_poly.type
_entity_poly.pdbx_seq_one_letter_code
_entity_poly.pdbx_strand_id
1 'polypeptide(L)'
;MQRILHIILFSLLAFEVTAENTLDKAPELKDIFYGESLYYAFQDRHFDAISRLDAELGQFYSLDNPSLDPFNQQINFVEFSVGTFELAYRMHQRAGRAIKAIYESNLDQKIRNEAAYRLAKIYYQKNQPVNALDILQKIEGGMAEDLRVDELFLRSQVYISTGKFAEAIEILKSIEGEGKYQGFVLYNLGIAYIQNNEEQKAVATLDKMGKIKSDNRAVLALKDKANLTLAGRMLEKGSPEQAKQYFSRVRLKGPFANRALLGAGWANASLGNYKKALVPWKILHEREVTNASVQEAMLAVPYAYGKLDYYGQAALSYGSAMENFGTEVDRLESSIKSVREGRFLKAVISKQGERDENWLHNLRNLQDTPETRYFMSLMASNDFHQSLKNYRDMAQLRVRLAWWLESLDVYVELIELRRQYYEPLLPEVEKKFKKLDARIRLRIEQRDRLNQRLKSMVIARRPDYLATAEERGFLDKLNKIELYVANNPQKNTAELNDRIKRLKGVLHWQVNDAYDRRLTRAYKEMQKLDVYIKKLNTAYKSFVRTRQAATQSYEGYKIPIRQLKTRIQEKQIKVDAVMARQGRLIETMAVNELERRRNLLEEYQIKARFALAESYDRASKKQQRKLEQEMRSKMEQGKEAREELPEKKVSDEESHPVVHKHDPNEGALQRVEPDAGQGKAK
;
A
#
# COMPACT_ATOMS: atom_id res chain seq x y z
N MET A 1 14.75 -4.42 -40.91
CA MET A 1 13.44 -5.02 -40.54
C MET A 1 13.53 -6.09 -39.46
N GLN A 2 14.65 -6.82 -39.28
CA GLN A 2 14.80 -7.88 -38.26
C GLN A 2 14.96 -7.42 -36.78
N ARG A 3 14.94 -6.11 -36.47
CA ARG A 3 15.15 -5.62 -35.08
C ARG A 3 13.92 -5.01 -34.39
N ILE A 4 12.77 -4.93 -35.08
CA ILE A 4 11.44 -4.75 -34.43
C ILE A 4 11.03 -6.04 -33.67
N LEU A 5 11.85 -7.08 -33.76
CA LEU A 5 11.40 -8.45 -33.86
C LEU A 5 11.46 -9.27 -32.55
N HIS A 6 11.80 -8.71 -31.39
CA HIS A 6 12.04 -9.56 -30.19
C HIS A 6 11.50 -9.06 -28.84
N ILE A 7 10.57 -8.09 -28.77
CA ILE A 7 9.93 -7.72 -27.48
C ILE A 7 8.45 -7.36 -27.67
N ILE A 8 7.63 -8.29 -28.17
CA ILE A 8 6.15 -8.11 -28.23
C ILE A 8 5.42 -8.94 -27.17
N LEU A 9 6.11 -9.87 -26.49
CA LEU A 9 5.51 -10.73 -25.47
C LEU A 9 6.01 -10.41 -24.06
N PHE A 10 5.78 -9.17 -23.60
CA PHE A 10 5.63 -8.94 -22.17
C PHE A 10 4.14 -8.98 -21.86
N SER A 11 3.69 -10.12 -21.35
CA SER A 11 2.38 -10.32 -20.72
C SER A 11 2.29 -9.48 -19.45
N LEU A 12 2.18 -8.16 -19.62
CA LEU A 12 1.60 -7.28 -18.61
C LEU A 12 0.12 -7.62 -18.53
N LEU A 13 -0.19 -8.64 -17.74
CA LEU A 13 -1.53 -8.89 -17.22
C LEU A 13 -1.89 -7.66 -16.40
N ALA A 14 -2.91 -6.96 -16.85
CA ALA A 14 -3.37 -5.76 -16.19
C ALA A 14 -4.09 -6.18 -14.90
N PHE A 15 -3.48 -5.89 -13.76
CA PHE A 15 -4.11 -6.01 -12.46
C PHE A 15 -4.96 -4.77 -12.21
N GLU A 16 -6.26 -4.96 -11.98
CA GLU A 16 -6.96 -4.05 -11.09
C GLU A 16 -6.61 -4.46 -9.66
N VAL A 17 -5.91 -3.56 -8.95
CA VAL A 17 -5.96 -3.54 -7.49
C VAL A 17 -7.20 -2.72 -7.16
N THR A 18 -8.38 -3.29 -7.36
CA THR A 18 -9.53 -2.84 -6.60
C THR A 18 -9.31 -3.37 -5.19
N ALA A 19 -9.14 -2.45 -4.24
CA ALA A 19 -9.40 -2.78 -2.86
C ALA A 19 -10.84 -3.28 -2.83
N GLU A 20 -11.02 -4.59 -2.74
CA GLU A 20 -12.32 -5.20 -2.49
C GLU A 20 -12.80 -4.68 -1.14
N ASN A 21 -13.61 -3.62 -1.17
CA ASN A 21 -14.46 -3.24 -0.05
C ASN A 21 -15.55 -4.30 0.08
N THR A 22 -15.18 -5.51 0.51
CA THR A 22 -16.13 -6.58 0.86
C THR A 22 -16.84 -6.31 2.20
N LEU A 23 -16.75 -5.08 2.71
CA LEU A 23 -17.27 -4.64 4.00
C LEU A 23 -18.55 -3.78 3.90
N ASP A 24 -19.19 -3.67 2.72
CA ASP A 24 -20.60 -3.25 2.65
C ASP A 24 -21.55 -4.24 3.38
N LYS A 25 -21.00 -5.35 3.90
CA LYS A 25 -21.63 -6.29 4.84
C LYS A 25 -20.89 -6.36 6.18
N ALA A 26 -20.20 -5.30 6.61
CA ALA A 26 -19.67 -5.22 7.96
C ALA A 26 -20.85 -5.36 8.94
N PRO A 27 -20.86 -6.35 9.85
CA PRO A 27 -21.88 -6.39 10.89
C PRO A 27 -21.84 -5.09 11.68
N GLU A 28 -22.99 -4.69 12.24
CA GLU A 28 -23.13 -3.54 13.12
C GLU A 28 -21.91 -3.42 14.06
N LEU A 29 -21.24 -2.27 14.07
CA LEU A 29 -19.96 -2.11 14.75
C LEU A 29 -20.17 -2.18 16.26
N LYS A 30 -19.89 -3.35 16.86
CA LYS A 30 -20.12 -3.61 18.28
C LYS A 30 -18.91 -3.32 19.16
N ASP A 31 -17.72 -3.32 18.57
CA ASP A 31 -16.47 -3.02 19.25
C ASP A 31 -15.75 -1.80 18.66
N ILE A 32 -15.32 -0.89 19.54
CA ILE A 32 -14.71 0.38 19.16
C ILE A 32 -13.28 0.17 18.65
N PHE A 33 -12.52 -0.75 19.23
CA PHE A 33 -11.11 -0.97 18.85
C PHE A 33 -10.98 -1.69 17.50
N TYR A 34 -11.91 -2.59 17.21
CA TYR A 34 -12.06 -3.15 15.88
C TYR A 34 -12.45 -2.08 14.86
N GLY A 35 -13.37 -1.17 15.22
CA GLY A 35 -13.71 -0.02 14.39
C GLY A 35 -12.55 0.94 14.14
N GLU A 36 -11.71 1.17 15.14
CA GLU A 36 -10.48 1.96 14.96
C GLU A 36 -9.54 1.28 13.96
N SER A 37 -9.36 -0.04 14.06
CA SER A 37 -8.52 -0.80 13.14
C SER A 37 -9.06 -0.73 11.70
N LEU A 38 -10.38 -0.83 11.52
CA LEU A 38 -11.05 -0.64 10.23
C LEU A 38 -10.85 0.79 9.70
N TYR A 39 -10.96 1.82 10.54
CA TYR A 39 -10.73 3.20 10.15
C TYR A 39 -9.33 3.42 9.54
N TYR A 40 -8.28 2.88 10.17
CA TYR A 40 -6.93 2.94 9.60
C TYR A 40 -6.81 2.13 8.30
N ALA A 41 -7.45 0.96 8.23
CA ALA A 41 -7.43 0.14 7.02
C ALA A 41 -8.09 0.86 5.83
N PHE A 42 -9.18 1.59 6.05
CA PHE A 42 -9.86 2.39 5.02
C PHE A 42 -9.08 3.63 4.57
N GLN A 43 -8.03 4.01 5.29
CA GLN A 43 -7.09 5.07 4.90
C GLN A 43 -5.82 4.50 4.25
N ASP A 44 -5.82 3.23 3.85
CA ASP A 44 -4.65 2.48 3.37
C ASP A 44 -3.47 2.44 4.36
N ARG A 45 -3.75 2.68 5.65
CA ARG A 45 -2.77 2.60 6.75
C ARG A 45 -2.78 1.20 7.35
N HIS A 46 -2.57 0.20 6.50
CA HIS A 46 -2.73 -1.21 6.89
C HIS A 46 -1.78 -1.65 8.02
N PHE A 47 -0.55 -1.13 8.09
CA PHE A 47 0.33 -1.45 9.22
C PHE A 47 -0.23 -0.97 10.57
N ASP A 48 -0.80 0.24 10.59
CA ASP A 48 -1.44 0.77 11.80
C ASP A 48 -2.63 -0.10 12.20
N ALA A 49 -3.47 -0.46 11.23
CA ALA A 49 -4.59 -1.38 11.42
C ALA A 49 -4.15 -2.74 11.99
N ILE A 50 -3.13 -3.37 11.38
CA ILE A 50 -2.57 -4.66 11.85
C ILE A 50 -2.04 -4.52 13.28
N SER A 51 -1.23 -3.50 13.55
CA SER A 51 -0.57 -3.35 14.85
C SER A 51 -1.56 -3.17 16.00
N ARG A 52 -2.65 -2.44 15.76
CA ARG A 52 -3.73 -2.24 16.74
C ARG A 52 -4.54 -3.51 16.92
N LEU A 53 -4.96 -4.11 15.81
CA LEU A 53 -5.78 -5.32 15.87
C LEU A 53 -5.04 -6.51 16.49
N ASP A 54 -3.74 -6.65 16.20
CA ASP A 54 -2.86 -7.63 16.85
C ASP A 54 -2.74 -7.39 18.37
N ALA A 55 -2.67 -6.11 18.79
CA ALA A 55 -2.61 -5.75 20.20
C ALA A 55 -3.92 -6.09 20.93
N GLU A 56 -5.07 -5.80 20.31
CA GLU A 56 -6.38 -6.15 20.86
C GLU A 56 -6.59 -7.66 20.92
N LEU A 57 -6.23 -8.41 19.87
CA LEU A 57 -6.27 -9.87 19.88
C LEU A 57 -5.38 -10.46 20.97
N GLY A 58 -4.17 -9.91 21.14
CA GLY A 58 -3.26 -10.32 22.20
C GLY A 58 -3.86 -10.12 23.60
N GLN A 59 -4.55 -8.99 23.82
CA GLN A 59 -5.25 -8.72 25.08
C GLN A 59 -6.44 -9.69 25.25
N PHE A 60 -7.25 -9.86 24.21
CA PHE A 60 -8.42 -10.73 24.20
C PHE A 60 -8.07 -12.19 24.57
N TYR A 61 -7.04 -12.76 23.95
CA TYR A 61 -6.59 -14.13 24.27
C TYR A 61 -5.94 -14.26 25.65
N SER A 62 -5.57 -13.14 26.28
CA SER A 62 -5.02 -13.11 27.64
C SER A 62 -6.11 -12.97 28.72
N LEU A 63 -7.38 -12.81 28.34
CA LEU A 63 -8.49 -12.70 29.29
C LEU A 63 -8.81 -14.05 29.94
N ASP A 64 -9.05 -14.05 31.25
CA ASP A 64 -9.49 -15.24 31.99
C ASP A 64 -10.86 -15.76 31.50
N ASN A 65 -11.72 -14.86 31.04
CA ASN A 65 -13.03 -15.22 30.49
C ASN A 65 -13.36 -14.37 29.24
N PRO A 66 -12.88 -14.79 28.06
CA PRO A 66 -13.09 -14.06 26.81
C PRO A 66 -14.58 -13.93 26.42
N SER A 67 -15.45 -14.83 26.92
CA SER A 67 -16.86 -14.85 26.52
C SER A 67 -17.67 -13.62 26.94
N LEU A 68 -17.18 -12.89 27.95
CA LEU A 68 -17.82 -11.68 28.48
C LEU A 68 -17.42 -10.41 27.72
N ASP A 69 -16.42 -10.51 26.84
CA ASP A 69 -15.94 -9.39 26.06
C ASP A 69 -16.84 -9.19 24.81
N PRO A 70 -17.35 -7.97 24.54
CA PRO A 70 -18.08 -7.67 23.31
C PRO A 70 -17.32 -8.08 22.03
N PHE A 71 -15.98 -8.04 22.08
CA PHE A 71 -15.08 -8.46 21.01
C PHE A 71 -15.26 -9.94 20.62
N ASN A 72 -15.65 -10.81 21.57
CA ASN A 72 -15.91 -12.23 21.32
C ASN A 72 -17.04 -12.45 20.31
N GLN A 73 -18.03 -11.54 20.24
CA GLN A 73 -19.13 -11.67 19.28
C GLN A 73 -18.67 -11.47 17.82
N GLN A 74 -17.51 -10.85 17.62
CA GLN A 74 -16.96 -10.52 16.31
C GLN A 74 -15.60 -11.19 16.03
N ILE A 75 -15.14 -12.10 16.90
CA ILE A 75 -13.80 -12.68 16.85
C ILE A 75 -13.46 -13.30 15.48
N ASN A 76 -14.39 -14.07 14.89
CA ASN A 76 -14.19 -14.68 13.57
C ASN A 76 -14.00 -13.65 12.46
N PHE A 77 -14.74 -12.53 12.51
CA PHE A 77 -14.60 -11.43 11.56
C PHE A 77 -13.30 -10.66 11.79
N VAL A 78 -12.90 -10.48 13.04
CA VAL A 78 -11.65 -9.82 13.41
C VAL A 78 -10.45 -10.63 12.90
N GLU A 79 -10.39 -11.93 13.18
CA GLU A 79 -9.30 -12.80 12.72
C GLU A 79 -9.20 -12.82 11.19
N PHE A 80 -10.35 -12.82 10.50
CA PHE A 80 -10.40 -12.67 9.04
C PHE A 80 -9.89 -11.30 8.56
N SER A 81 -10.26 -10.23 9.23
CA SER A 81 -9.79 -8.87 8.93
C SER A 81 -8.29 -8.71 9.11
N VAL A 82 -7.67 -9.35 10.12
CA VAL A 82 -6.20 -9.40 10.25
C VAL A 82 -5.57 -9.97 8.99
N GLY A 83 -6.04 -11.14 8.52
CA GLY A 83 -5.55 -11.74 7.28
C GLY A 83 -5.71 -10.79 6.09
N THR A 84 -6.83 -10.08 6.00
CA THR A 84 -7.09 -9.11 4.93
C THR A 84 -6.15 -7.90 4.99
N PHE A 85 -5.91 -7.33 6.17
CA PHE A 85 -4.99 -6.21 6.34
C PHE A 85 -3.55 -6.63 6.07
N GLU A 86 -3.15 -7.82 6.54
CA GLU A 86 -1.85 -8.41 6.25
C GLU A 86 -1.64 -8.58 4.73
N LEU A 87 -2.68 -8.94 3.97
CA LEU A 87 -2.60 -8.97 2.51
C LEU A 87 -2.43 -7.61 1.87
N ALA A 88 -3.24 -6.65 2.30
CA ALA A 88 -3.13 -5.30 1.79
C ALA A 88 -1.73 -4.70 2.10
N TYR A 89 -1.15 -5.05 3.24
CA TYR A 89 0.23 -4.71 3.63
C TYR A 89 1.30 -5.66 3.07
N ARG A 90 0.99 -6.56 2.13
CA ARG A 90 1.94 -7.47 1.46
C ARG A 90 2.67 -8.45 2.39
N MET A 91 2.14 -8.72 3.59
CA MET A 91 2.61 -9.76 4.50
C MET A 91 2.14 -11.16 4.08
N HIS A 92 2.39 -11.53 2.82
CA HIS A 92 1.82 -12.72 2.21
C HIS A 92 2.10 -14.03 2.95
N GLN A 93 3.21 -14.14 3.68
CA GLN A 93 3.50 -15.33 4.50
C GLN A 93 2.64 -15.43 5.76
N ARG A 94 2.32 -14.29 6.39
CA ARG A 94 1.50 -14.27 7.61
C ARG A 94 0.03 -14.43 7.23
N ALA A 95 -0.42 -13.65 6.25
CA ALA A 95 -1.77 -13.75 5.72
C ALA A 95 -2.04 -15.12 5.12
N GLY A 96 -1.08 -15.67 4.35
CA GLY A 96 -1.19 -17.01 3.78
C GLY A 96 -1.35 -18.10 4.84
N ARG A 97 -0.72 -17.97 6.01
CA ARG A 97 -0.91 -18.91 7.14
C ARG A 97 -2.29 -18.76 7.78
N ALA A 98 -2.73 -17.53 8.03
CA ALA A 98 -4.05 -17.27 8.62
C ALA A 98 -5.17 -17.78 7.70
N ILE A 99 -5.10 -17.44 6.40
CA ILE A 99 -6.10 -17.85 5.42
C ILE A 99 -6.04 -19.37 5.17
N LYS A 100 -4.85 -19.98 5.20
CA LYS A 100 -4.72 -21.45 5.14
C LYS A 100 -5.40 -22.12 6.33
N ALA A 101 -5.29 -21.58 7.54
CA ALA A 101 -5.97 -22.13 8.72
C ALA A 101 -7.50 -22.06 8.57
N ILE A 102 -8.04 -20.96 8.03
CA ILE A 102 -9.48 -20.82 7.73
C ILE A 102 -9.91 -21.83 6.66
N TYR A 103 -9.11 -21.99 5.61
CA TYR A 103 -9.35 -22.96 4.54
C TYR A 103 -9.36 -24.41 5.05
N GLU A 104 -8.46 -24.78 5.95
CA GLU A 104 -8.34 -26.13 6.54
C GLU A 104 -9.31 -26.39 7.69
N SER A 105 -10.09 -25.38 8.11
CA SER A 105 -11.06 -25.50 9.20
C SER A 105 -12.38 -26.17 8.79
N ASN A 106 -13.22 -26.51 9.78
CA ASN A 106 -14.57 -27.04 9.58
C ASN A 106 -15.65 -25.94 9.41
N LEU A 107 -15.26 -24.74 8.96
CA LEU A 107 -16.19 -23.64 8.70
C LEU A 107 -17.11 -23.92 7.49
N ASP A 108 -18.15 -23.10 7.36
CA ASP A 108 -19.10 -23.15 6.24
C ASP A 108 -18.38 -23.12 4.87
N GLN A 109 -18.91 -23.89 3.91
CA GLN A 109 -18.30 -24.06 2.60
C GLN A 109 -18.08 -22.73 1.87
N LYS A 110 -18.99 -21.75 2.01
CA LYS A 110 -18.84 -20.44 1.37
C LYS A 110 -17.62 -19.68 1.89
N ILE A 111 -17.40 -19.73 3.20
CA ILE A 111 -16.25 -19.08 3.86
C ILE A 111 -14.94 -19.76 3.44
N ARG A 112 -14.93 -21.10 3.38
CA ARG A 112 -13.75 -21.85 2.90
C ARG A 112 -13.41 -21.55 1.45
N ASN A 113 -14.43 -21.45 0.58
CA ASN A 113 -14.27 -21.09 -0.82
C ASN A 113 -13.72 -19.66 -0.99
N GLU A 114 -14.22 -18.71 -0.21
CA GLU A 114 -13.70 -17.34 -0.19
C GLU A 114 -12.24 -17.30 0.29
N ALA A 115 -11.92 -18.02 1.38
CA ALA A 115 -10.55 -18.14 1.87
C ALA A 115 -9.62 -18.77 0.82
N ALA A 116 -10.07 -19.82 0.12
CA ALA A 116 -9.32 -20.44 -0.97
C ALA A 116 -9.09 -19.47 -2.14
N TYR A 117 -10.10 -18.74 -2.59
CA TYR A 117 -9.94 -17.71 -3.62
C TYR A 117 -8.89 -16.67 -3.22
N ARG A 118 -8.99 -16.12 -2.01
CA ARG A 118 -8.03 -15.15 -1.49
C ARG A 118 -6.63 -15.74 -1.40
N LEU A 119 -6.50 -16.99 -0.94
CA LEU A 119 -5.21 -17.70 -0.89
C LEU A 119 -4.59 -17.90 -2.27
N ALA A 120 -5.40 -18.24 -3.27
CA ALA A 120 -4.94 -18.35 -4.65
C ALA A 120 -4.46 -16.99 -5.20
N LYS A 121 -5.19 -15.90 -4.91
CA LYS A 121 -4.82 -14.53 -5.29
C LYS A 121 -3.45 -14.15 -4.74
N ILE A 122 -3.14 -14.53 -3.49
CA ILE A 122 -1.82 -14.35 -2.87
C ILE A 122 -0.74 -15.09 -3.65
N TYR A 123 -0.94 -16.39 -3.88
CA TYR A 123 0.04 -17.19 -4.59
C TYR A 123 0.30 -16.63 -5.98
N TYR A 124 -0.75 -16.15 -6.65
CA TYR A 124 -0.64 -15.52 -7.96
C TYR A 124 0.18 -14.22 -7.91
N GLN A 125 -0.11 -13.33 -6.95
CA GLN A 125 0.64 -12.07 -6.77
C GLN A 125 2.12 -12.28 -6.43
N LYS A 126 2.46 -13.40 -5.79
CA LYS A 126 3.84 -13.82 -5.51
C LYS A 126 4.54 -14.48 -6.70
N ASN A 127 3.93 -14.46 -7.89
CA ASN A 127 4.41 -15.16 -9.08
C ASN A 127 4.54 -16.69 -8.86
N GLN A 128 3.61 -17.28 -8.11
CA GLN A 128 3.52 -18.72 -7.84
C GLN A 128 2.23 -19.30 -8.46
N PRO A 129 2.06 -19.27 -9.79
CA PRO A 129 0.80 -19.62 -10.44
C PRO A 129 0.43 -21.10 -10.29
N VAL A 130 1.41 -22.00 -10.13
CA VAL A 130 1.17 -23.43 -9.87
C VAL A 130 0.53 -23.65 -8.50
N ASN A 131 0.97 -22.95 -7.47
CA ASN A 131 0.36 -23.03 -6.14
C ASN A 131 -1.04 -22.41 -6.14
N ALA A 132 -1.23 -21.30 -6.86
CA ALA A 132 -2.55 -20.69 -7.03
C ALA A 132 -3.52 -21.68 -7.70
N LEU A 133 -3.06 -22.40 -8.72
CA LEU A 133 -3.82 -23.41 -9.43
C LEU A 133 -4.30 -24.54 -8.51
N ASP A 134 -3.40 -25.11 -7.69
CA ASP A 134 -3.75 -26.19 -6.74
C ASP A 134 -4.84 -25.76 -5.75
N ILE A 135 -4.79 -24.51 -5.25
CA ILE A 135 -5.82 -23.98 -4.36
C ILE A 135 -7.14 -23.76 -5.10
N LEU A 136 -7.11 -23.17 -6.30
CA LEU A 136 -8.32 -22.93 -7.08
C LEU A 136 -9.02 -24.24 -7.45
N GLN A 137 -8.28 -25.30 -7.78
CA GLN A 137 -8.87 -26.61 -8.12
C GLN A 137 -9.68 -27.23 -6.97
N LYS A 138 -9.44 -26.82 -5.72
CA LYS A 138 -10.16 -27.31 -4.53
C LYS A 138 -11.40 -26.50 -4.17
N ILE A 139 -11.70 -25.43 -4.93
CA ILE A 139 -12.91 -24.62 -4.74
C ILE A 139 -14.10 -25.35 -5.39
N GLU A 140 -15.00 -25.88 -4.55
CA GLU A 140 -16.21 -26.60 -4.96
C GLU A 140 -17.46 -26.02 -4.27
N GLY A 141 -18.60 -26.04 -4.96
CA GLY A 141 -19.88 -25.57 -4.42
C GLY A 141 -20.11 -24.05 -4.54
N GLY A 142 -20.99 -23.52 -3.69
CA GLY A 142 -21.44 -22.13 -3.77
C GLY A 142 -20.43 -21.12 -3.22
N MET A 143 -20.36 -19.96 -3.86
CA MET A 143 -19.66 -18.75 -3.42
C MET A 143 -20.64 -17.57 -3.55
N ALA A 144 -20.35 -16.44 -2.91
CA ALA A 144 -21.10 -15.22 -3.21
C ALA A 144 -20.97 -14.86 -4.70
N GLU A 145 -22.05 -14.38 -5.31
CA GLU A 145 -22.16 -14.22 -6.77
C GLU A 145 -21.16 -13.21 -7.33
N ASP A 146 -20.89 -12.15 -6.57
CA ASP A 146 -19.86 -11.14 -6.83
C ASP A 146 -18.44 -11.73 -6.81
N LEU A 147 -18.12 -12.55 -5.82
CA LEU A 147 -16.81 -13.22 -5.73
C LEU A 147 -16.64 -14.32 -6.79
N ARG A 148 -17.72 -14.91 -7.29
CA ARG A 148 -17.65 -15.97 -8.29
C ARG A 148 -17.05 -15.47 -9.61
N VAL A 149 -17.42 -14.28 -10.05
CA VAL A 149 -16.85 -13.66 -11.26
C VAL A 149 -15.36 -13.37 -11.06
N ASP A 150 -14.98 -12.87 -9.89
CA ASP A 150 -13.59 -12.56 -9.54
C ASP A 150 -12.70 -13.80 -9.47
N GLU A 151 -13.26 -14.89 -8.95
CA GLU A 151 -12.61 -16.20 -8.90
C GLU A 151 -12.39 -16.77 -10.29
N LEU A 152 -13.41 -16.76 -11.15
CA LEU A 152 -13.30 -17.20 -12.55
C LEU A 152 -12.28 -16.36 -13.33
N PHE A 153 -12.29 -15.04 -13.14
CA PHE A 153 -11.32 -14.16 -13.77
C PHE A 153 -9.89 -14.49 -13.31
N LEU A 154 -9.65 -14.63 -12.00
CA LEU A 154 -8.34 -15.04 -11.48
C LEU A 154 -7.92 -16.42 -12.01
N ARG A 155 -8.84 -17.40 -12.04
CA ARG A 155 -8.59 -18.74 -12.56
C ARG A 155 -8.16 -18.71 -14.03
N SER A 156 -8.80 -17.89 -14.85
CA SER A 156 -8.40 -17.71 -16.24
C SER A 156 -6.97 -17.18 -16.38
N GLN A 157 -6.56 -16.22 -15.53
CA GLN A 157 -5.20 -15.68 -15.53
C GLN A 157 -4.18 -16.73 -15.09
N VAL A 158 -4.51 -17.52 -14.07
CA VAL A 158 -3.69 -18.64 -13.59
C VAL A 158 -3.53 -19.70 -14.68
N TYR A 159 -4.60 -20.04 -15.40
CA TYR A 159 -4.57 -20.98 -16.51
C TYR A 159 -3.69 -20.48 -17.67
N ILE A 160 -3.84 -19.21 -18.08
CA ILE A 160 -2.93 -18.60 -19.08
C ILE A 160 -1.47 -18.68 -18.61
N SER A 161 -1.21 -18.38 -17.34
CA SER A 161 0.15 -18.38 -16.78
C SER A 161 0.76 -19.78 -16.62
N THR A 162 -0.07 -20.83 -16.57
CA THR A 162 0.35 -22.24 -16.45
C THR A 162 0.30 -23.01 -17.77
N GLY A 163 -0.03 -22.34 -18.88
CA GLY A 163 -0.10 -22.94 -20.22
C GLY A 163 -1.41 -23.66 -20.55
N LYS A 164 -2.42 -23.57 -19.67
CA LYS A 164 -3.76 -24.17 -19.84
C LYS A 164 -4.68 -23.27 -20.66
N PHE A 165 -4.30 -23.01 -21.91
CA PHE A 165 -4.96 -21.98 -22.73
C PHE A 165 -6.40 -22.34 -23.11
N ALA A 166 -6.68 -23.61 -23.42
CA ALA A 166 -8.03 -24.06 -23.78
C ALA A 166 -9.03 -23.87 -22.64
N GLU A 167 -8.64 -24.23 -21.42
CA GLU A 167 -9.48 -24.05 -20.23
C GLU A 167 -9.65 -22.57 -19.87
N ALA A 168 -8.61 -21.75 -20.09
CA ALA A 168 -8.72 -20.30 -19.91
C ALA A 168 -9.73 -19.68 -20.88
N ILE A 169 -9.74 -20.13 -22.14
CA ILE A 169 -10.68 -19.67 -23.17
C ILE A 169 -12.12 -19.96 -22.76
N GLU A 170 -12.40 -21.17 -22.29
CA GLU A 170 -13.76 -21.55 -21.86
C GLU A 170 -14.27 -20.69 -20.69
N ILE A 171 -13.42 -20.44 -19.70
CA ILE A 171 -13.77 -19.55 -18.58
C ILE A 171 -13.96 -18.11 -19.04
N LEU A 172 -13.06 -17.57 -19.87
CA LEU A 172 -13.16 -16.19 -20.32
C LEU A 172 -14.40 -15.94 -21.17
N LYS A 173 -14.86 -16.93 -21.95
CA LYS A 173 -16.14 -16.85 -22.67
C LYS A 173 -17.33 -16.77 -21.71
N SER A 174 -17.32 -17.54 -20.62
CA SER A 174 -18.46 -17.56 -19.69
C SER A 174 -18.63 -16.24 -18.93
N ILE A 175 -17.54 -15.50 -18.71
CA ILE A 175 -17.55 -14.19 -18.03
C ILE A 175 -17.43 -12.98 -18.99
N GLU A 176 -17.55 -13.17 -20.30
CA GLU A 176 -17.42 -12.08 -21.28
C GLU A 176 -18.49 -10.99 -21.11
N GLY A 177 -19.69 -11.37 -20.68
CA GLY A 177 -20.81 -10.46 -20.43
C GLY A 177 -20.70 -9.63 -19.16
N GLU A 178 -19.74 -9.94 -18.28
CA GLU A 178 -19.60 -9.31 -16.97
C GLU A 178 -18.99 -7.91 -17.09
N GLY A 179 -19.77 -6.90 -16.71
CA GLY A 179 -19.37 -5.49 -16.83
C GLY A 179 -18.12 -5.12 -16.03
N LYS A 180 -17.90 -5.77 -14.88
CA LYS A 180 -16.79 -5.49 -13.96
C LYS A 180 -15.42 -5.63 -14.62
N TYR A 181 -15.22 -6.67 -15.44
CA TYR A 181 -13.97 -6.96 -16.13
C TYR A 181 -14.03 -6.69 -17.63
N GLN A 182 -14.95 -5.82 -18.05
CA GLN A 182 -15.13 -5.48 -19.44
C GLN A 182 -13.81 -4.97 -20.04
N GLY A 183 -13.45 -5.55 -21.19
CA GLY A 183 -12.20 -5.25 -21.89
C GLY A 183 -10.97 -5.99 -21.38
N PHE A 184 -10.86 -6.26 -20.07
CA PHE A 184 -9.83 -7.16 -19.55
C PHE A 184 -10.08 -8.60 -19.99
N VAL A 185 -11.32 -9.07 -19.90
CA VAL A 185 -11.73 -10.41 -20.39
C VAL A 185 -11.46 -10.53 -21.88
N LEU A 186 -11.92 -9.58 -22.69
CA LEU A 186 -11.70 -9.59 -24.15
C LEU A 186 -10.22 -9.59 -24.52
N TYR A 187 -9.42 -8.76 -23.85
CA TYR A 187 -7.98 -8.72 -24.11
C TYR A 187 -7.32 -10.05 -23.74
N ASN A 188 -7.59 -10.58 -22.55
CA ASN A 188 -7.02 -11.85 -22.08
C ASN A 188 -7.48 -13.03 -22.95
N LEU A 189 -8.74 -13.03 -23.40
CA LEU A 189 -9.28 -14.03 -24.32
C LEU A 189 -8.56 -13.98 -25.67
N GLY A 190 -8.32 -12.78 -26.19
CA GLY A 190 -7.52 -12.58 -27.39
C GLY A 190 -6.12 -13.16 -27.23
N ILE A 191 -5.44 -12.88 -26.11
CA ILE A 191 -4.10 -13.44 -25.82
C ILE A 191 -4.15 -14.96 -25.67
N ALA A 192 -5.16 -15.52 -24.99
CA ALA A 192 -5.32 -16.96 -24.83
C ALA A 192 -5.49 -17.66 -26.20
N TYR A 193 -6.28 -17.09 -27.11
CA TYR A 193 -6.37 -17.61 -28.49
C TYR A 193 -5.04 -17.53 -29.24
N ILE A 194 -4.24 -16.46 -29.06
CA ILE A 194 -2.90 -16.37 -29.66
C ILE A 194 -2.03 -17.53 -29.18
N GLN A 195 -2.00 -17.76 -27.86
CA GLN A 195 -1.18 -18.82 -27.27
C GLN A 195 -1.69 -20.23 -27.61
N ASN A 196 -3.00 -20.38 -27.83
CA ASN A 196 -3.62 -21.63 -28.28
C ASN A 196 -3.53 -21.86 -29.80
N ASN A 197 -2.76 -21.04 -30.54
CA ASN A 197 -2.65 -21.07 -32.01
C ASN A 197 -3.98 -20.88 -32.78
N GLU A 198 -5.01 -20.30 -32.15
CA GLU A 198 -6.32 -20.02 -32.76
C GLU A 198 -6.37 -18.61 -33.37
N GLU A 199 -5.57 -18.42 -34.41
CA GLU A 199 -5.23 -17.09 -34.91
C GLU A 199 -6.42 -16.25 -35.38
N GLN A 200 -7.35 -16.85 -36.12
CA GLN A 200 -8.51 -16.14 -36.64
C GLN A 200 -9.41 -15.62 -35.51
N LYS A 201 -9.59 -16.44 -34.46
CA LYS A 201 -10.38 -16.05 -33.28
C LYS A 201 -9.66 -14.97 -32.48
N ALA A 202 -8.34 -15.08 -32.31
CA ALA A 202 -7.53 -14.05 -31.66
C ALA A 202 -7.69 -12.68 -32.35
N VAL A 203 -7.60 -12.65 -33.68
CA VAL A 203 -7.78 -11.42 -34.45
C VAL A 203 -9.18 -10.86 -34.28
N ALA A 204 -10.23 -11.69 -34.38
CA ALA A 204 -11.61 -11.25 -34.20
C ALA A 204 -11.87 -10.68 -32.79
N THR A 205 -11.40 -11.36 -31.74
CA THR A 205 -11.57 -10.91 -30.35
C THR A 205 -10.80 -9.63 -30.05
N LEU A 206 -9.55 -9.52 -30.51
CA LEU A 206 -8.77 -8.29 -30.32
C LEU A 206 -9.30 -7.13 -31.18
N ASP A 207 -9.89 -7.39 -32.36
CA ASP A 207 -10.53 -6.36 -33.19
C ASP A 207 -11.79 -5.83 -32.50
N LYS A 208 -12.59 -6.72 -31.89
CA LYS A 208 -13.71 -6.34 -31.01
C LYS A 208 -13.21 -5.46 -29.86
N MET A 209 -12.11 -5.85 -29.19
CA MET A 209 -11.49 -5.03 -28.14
C MET A 209 -10.98 -3.67 -28.66
N GLY A 210 -10.38 -3.66 -29.84
CA GLY A 210 -9.85 -2.45 -30.49
C GLY A 210 -10.93 -1.45 -30.93
N LYS A 211 -12.20 -1.87 -30.96
CA LYS A 211 -13.36 -1.03 -31.32
C LYS A 211 -14.24 -0.65 -30.13
N ILE A 212 -13.90 -1.10 -28.92
CA ILE A 212 -14.72 -0.83 -27.73
C ILE A 212 -14.88 0.68 -27.48
N LYS A 213 -16.06 1.05 -26.99
CA LYS A 213 -16.39 2.40 -26.51
C LYS A 213 -16.53 2.32 -25.00
N SER A 214 -15.78 3.16 -24.28
CA SER A 214 -15.80 3.22 -22.82
C SER A 214 -15.18 4.55 -22.40
N ASP A 215 -15.65 5.09 -21.27
CA ASP A 215 -15.04 6.26 -20.63
C ASP A 215 -13.96 5.85 -19.61
N ASN A 216 -13.86 4.56 -19.28
CA ASN A 216 -12.85 4.05 -18.37
C ASN A 216 -11.46 4.11 -19.04
N ARG A 217 -10.54 4.86 -18.42
CA ARG A 217 -9.17 5.05 -18.89
C ARG A 217 -8.40 3.73 -19.06
N ALA A 218 -8.61 2.76 -18.18
CA ALA A 218 -7.95 1.45 -18.24
C ALA A 218 -8.43 0.65 -19.46
N VAL A 219 -9.75 0.61 -19.69
CA VAL A 219 -10.36 -0.05 -20.85
C VAL A 219 -9.89 0.59 -22.15
N LEU A 220 -9.81 1.93 -22.20
CA LEU A 220 -9.28 2.62 -23.36
C LEU A 220 -7.78 2.36 -23.59
N ALA A 221 -6.98 2.17 -22.54
CA ALA A 221 -5.58 1.76 -22.68
C ALA A 221 -5.47 0.33 -23.24
N LEU A 222 -6.34 -0.59 -22.81
CA LEU A 222 -6.41 -1.94 -23.37
C LEU A 222 -6.88 -1.94 -24.84
N LYS A 223 -7.79 -1.05 -25.22
CA LYS A 223 -8.19 -0.81 -26.62
C LYS A 223 -6.99 -0.43 -27.48
N ASP A 224 -6.23 0.57 -27.04
CA ASP A 224 -5.02 1.01 -27.73
C ASP A 224 -3.99 -0.12 -27.81
N LYS A 225 -3.82 -0.89 -26.72
CA LYS A 225 -2.92 -2.05 -26.66
C LYS A 225 -3.35 -3.14 -27.65
N ALA A 226 -4.65 -3.46 -27.73
CA ALA A 226 -5.19 -4.46 -28.65
C ALA A 226 -4.92 -4.06 -30.11
N ASN A 227 -5.23 -2.81 -30.47
CA ASN A 227 -4.94 -2.27 -31.80
C ASN A 227 -3.45 -2.26 -32.11
N LEU A 228 -2.59 -1.89 -31.16
CA LEU A 228 -1.13 -1.93 -31.33
C LEU A 228 -0.63 -3.36 -31.60
N THR A 229 -1.10 -4.34 -30.81
CA THR A 229 -0.75 -5.76 -30.98
C THR A 229 -1.17 -6.28 -32.34
N LEU A 230 -2.41 -6.01 -32.76
CA LEU A 230 -2.91 -6.41 -34.08
C LEU A 230 -2.10 -5.75 -35.20
N ALA A 231 -1.83 -4.45 -35.09
CA ALA A 231 -1.06 -3.73 -36.09
C ALA A 231 0.36 -4.30 -36.24
N GLY A 232 1.05 -4.56 -35.13
CA GLY A 232 2.37 -5.19 -35.12
C GLY A 232 2.37 -6.56 -35.78
N ARG A 233 1.37 -7.39 -35.45
CA ARG A 233 1.25 -8.73 -36.03
C ARG A 233 0.95 -8.72 -37.53
N MET A 234 0.15 -7.77 -37.99
CA MET A 234 -0.09 -7.60 -39.43
C MET A 234 1.18 -7.16 -40.16
N LEU A 235 2.04 -6.35 -39.54
CA LEU A 235 3.37 -6.04 -40.11
C LEU A 235 4.27 -7.27 -40.18
N GLU A 236 4.30 -8.10 -39.14
CA GLU A 236 5.11 -9.34 -39.11
C GLU A 236 4.70 -10.31 -40.22
N LYS A 237 3.40 -10.40 -40.52
CA LYS A 237 2.86 -11.21 -41.62
C LYS A 237 3.00 -10.58 -43.00
N GLY A 238 3.68 -9.43 -43.12
CA GLY A 238 3.84 -8.74 -44.39
C GLY A 238 2.55 -8.13 -44.95
N SER A 239 1.58 -7.80 -44.08
CA SER A 239 0.30 -7.15 -44.43
C SER A 239 0.23 -5.69 -43.94
N PRO A 240 1.09 -4.77 -44.44
CA PRO A 240 1.18 -3.40 -43.95
C PRO A 240 -0.09 -2.55 -44.16
N GLU A 241 -0.92 -2.84 -45.16
CA GLU A 241 -2.22 -2.16 -45.36
C GLU A 241 -3.17 -2.41 -44.20
N GLN A 242 -3.29 -3.66 -43.76
CA GLN A 242 -4.12 -4.02 -42.61
C GLN A 242 -3.54 -3.42 -41.32
N ALA A 243 -2.22 -3.44 -41.16
CA ALA A 243 -1.56 -2.82 -40.03
C ALA A 243 -1.91 -1.33 -39.86
N LYS A 244 -1.96 -0.58 -40.97
CA LYS A 244 -2.35 0.84 -40.97
C LYS A 244 -3.74 1.07 -40.40
N GLN A 245 -4.70 0.20 -40.70
CA GLN A 245 -6.07 0.32 -40.19
C GLN A 245 -6.14 0.16 -38.66
N TYR A 246 -5.28 -0.67 -38.08
CA TYR A 246 -5.22 -0.85 -36.64
C TYR A 246 -4.45 0.29 -35.97
N PHE A 247 -3.31 0.73 -36.53
CA PHE A 247 -2.57 1.87 -35.98
C PHE A 247 -3.41 3.15 -35.93
N SER A 248 -4.26 3.40 -36.93
CA SER A 248 -5.10 4.60 -36.98
C SER A 248 -6.19 4.64 -35.89
N ARG A 249 -6.51 3.51 -35.26
CA ARG A 249 -7.47 3.43 -34.15
C ARG A 249 -6.84 3.71 -32.79
N VAL A 250 -5.51 3.70 -32.70
CA VAL A 250 -4.80 4.02 -31.46
C VAL A 250 -4.88 5.53 -31.22
N ARG A 251 -5.23 5.93 -29.99
CA ARG A 251 -5.33 7.35 -29.63
C ARG A 251 -3.97 8.05 -29.75
N LEU A 252 -3.98 9.30 -30.23
CA LEU A 252 -2.78 10.13 -30.38
C LEU A 252 -2.14 10.55 -29.05
N LYS A 253 -2.93 10.50 -27.97
CA LYS A 253 -2.52 10.72 -26.58
C LYS A 253 -2.79 9.44 -25.78
N GLY A 254 -1.76 8.90 -25.12
CA GLY A 254 -1.85 7.68 -24.33
C GLY A 254 -0.51 6.93 -24.25
N PRO A 255 -0.42 5.88 -23.43
CA PRO A 255 0.82 5.15 -23.18
C PRO A 255 1.36 4.42 -24.43
N PHE A 256 0.48 4.08 -25.38
CA PHE A 256 0.84 3.35 -26.60
C PHE A 256 0.95 4.25 -27.85
N ALA A 257 0.66 5.54 -27.71
CA ALA A 257 0.58 6.47 -28.85
C ALA A 257 1.90 6.58 -29.61
N ASN A 258 3.04 6.70 -28.90
CA ASN A 258 4.34 6.86 -29.55
C ASN A 258 4.72 5.62 -30.39
N ARG A 259 4.46 4.43 -29.84
CA ARG A 259 4.72 3.16 -30.55
C ARG A 259 3.80 3.00 -31.76
N ALA A 260 2.53 3.39 -31.63
CA ALA A 260 1.58 3.33 -32.73
C ALA A 260 1.94 4.30 -33.86
N LEU A 261 2.37 5.53 -33.55
CA LEU A 261 2.85 6.49 -34.55
C LEU A 261 4.09 5.96 -35.28
N LEU A 262 5.06 5.41 -34.54
CA LEU A 262 6.27 4.84 -35.12
C LEU A 262 5.92 3.69 -36.08
N GLY A 263 5.09 2.76 -35.62
CA GLY A 263 4.61 1.62 -36.40
C GLY A 263 3.78 2.03 -37.62
N ALA A 264 2.94 3.06 -37.50
CA ALA A 264 2.20 3.62 -38.63
C ALA A 264 3.12 4.19 -39.71
N GLY A 265 4.20 4.86 -39.32
CA GLY A 265 5.22 5.33 -40.25
C GLY A 265 5.92 4.17 -40.95
N TRP A 266 6.35 3.14 -40.20
CA TRP A 266 6.95 1.93 -40.78
C TRP A 266 6.00 1.20 -41.71
N ALA A 267 4.70 1.10 -41.39
CA ALA A 267 3.71 0.49 -42.26
C ALA A 267 3.58 1.23 -43.60
N ASN A 268 3.64 2.56 -43.60
CA ASN A 268 3.67 3.34 -44.85
C ASN A 268 5.02 3.19 -45.59
N ALA A 269 6.14 3.15 -44.87
CA ALA A 269 7.46 2.98 -45.47
C ALA A 269 7.63 1.61 -46.14
N SER A 270 7.11 0.54 -45.54
CA SER A 270 7.08 -0.81 -46.14
C SER A 270 6.28 -0.87 -47.43
N LEU A 271 5.32 0.05 -47.61
CA LEU A 271 4.55 0.22 -48.84
C LEU A 271 5.20 1.17 -49.87
N GLY A 272 6.45 1.59 -49.64
CA GLY A 272 7.12 2.60 -50.47
C GLY A 272 6.53 4.02 -50.34
N ASN A 273 5.54 4.22 -49.47
CA ASN A 273 4.85 5.50 -49.28
C ASN A 273 5.61 6.40 -48.30
N TYR A 274 6.88 6.70 -48.60
CA TYR A 274 7.78 7.44 -47.70
C TYR A 274 7.26 8.84 -47.35
N LYS A 275 6.58 9.55 -48.27
CA LYS A 275 5.94 10.86 -47.97
C LYS A 275 4.88 10.75 -46.87
N LYS A 276 4.07 9.67 -46.88
CA LYS A 276 3.05 9.42 -45.84
C LYS A 276 3.69 8.93 -44.54
N ALA A 277 4.79 8.18 -44.61
CA ALA A 277 5.55 7.72 -43.45
C ALA A 277 6.13 8.89 -42.62
N LEU A 278 6.52 9.98 -43.28
CA LEU A 278 7.03 11.18 -42.61
C LEU A 278 6.03 11.85 -41.67
N VAL A 279 4.72 11.76 -41.94
CA VAL A 279 3.69 12.46 -41.14
C VAL A 279 3.71 12.02 -39.66
N PRO A 280 3.51 10.73 -39.32
CA PRO A 280 3.54 10.30 -37.93
C PRO A 280 4.94 10.40 -37.30
N TRP A 281 6.02 10.27 -38.08
CA TRP A 281 7.38 10.41 -37.55
C TRP A 281 7.76 11.87 -37.23
N LYS A 282 7.27 12.85 -37.99
CA LYS A 282 7.44 14.28 -37.64
C LYS A 282 6.71 14.63 -36.35
N ILE A 283 5.49 14.11 -36.15
CA ILE A 283 4.76 14.25 -34.88
C ILE A 283 5.57 13.66 -33.71
N LEU A 284 6.31 12.56 -33.93
CA LEU A 284 7.19 11.99 -32.92
C LEU A 284 8.43 12.86 -32.65
N HIS A 285 8.97 13.51 -33.68
CA HIS A 285 10.16 14.36 -33.55
C HIS A 285 9.94 15.58 -32.63
N GLU A 286 8.69 16.03 -32.49
CA GLU A 286 8.29 17.10 -31.56
C GLU A 286 8.10 16.61 -30.10
N ARG A 287 8.17 15.29 -29.85
CA ARG A 287 7.98 14.70 -28.51
C ARG A 287 9.33 14.52 -27.80
N GLU A 288 9.27 14.17 -26.51
CA GLU A 288 10.48 13.99 -25.69
C GLU A 288 11.41 12.89 -26.23
N VAL A 289 12.70 13.24 -26.40
CA VAL A 289 13.78 12.36 -26.90
C VAL A 289 14.08 11.19 -25.96
N THR A 290 13.66 11.26 -24.70
CA THR A 290 13.80 10.16 -23.72
C THR A 290 13.02 8.89 -24.11
N ASN A 291 12.06 9.01 -25.04
CA ASN A 291 11.23 7.89 -25.48
C ASN A 291 11.88 7.11 -26.63
N ALA A 292 11.99 5.78 -26.48
CA ALA A 292 12.59 4.90 -27.49
C ALA A 292 11.95 5.03 -28.89
N SER A 293 10.64 5.23 -28.99
CA SER A 293 9.99 5.38 -30.30
C SER A 293 10.30 6.72 -30.97
N VAL A 294 10.57 7.76 -30.17
CA VAL A 294 11.03 9.05 -30.69
C VAL A 294 12.47 8.90 -31.20
N GLN A 295 13.34 8.28 -30.40
CA GLN A 295 14.73 8.00 -30.79
C GLN A 295 14.81 7.23 -32.11
N GLU A 296 14.00 6.19 -32.28
CA GLU A 296 13.94 5.45 -33.54
C GLU A 296 13.39 6.31 -34.70
N ALA A 297 12.37 7.12 -34.46
CA ALA A 297 11.84 8.03 -35.48
C ALA A 297 12.87 9.08 -35.95
N MET A 298 13.79 9.50 -35.07
CA MET A 298 14.90 10.40 -35.43
C MET A 298 15.87 9.77 -36.45
N LEU A 299 15.93 8.44 -36.54
CA LEU A 299 16.63 7.73 -37.62
C LEU A 299 15.72 7.44 -38.82
N ALA A 300 14.42 7.25 -38.59
CA ALA A 300 13.46 6.90 -39.63
C ALA A 300 13.11 8.08 -40.55
N VAL A 301 13.02 9.31 -40.00
CA VAL A 301 12.80 10.55 -40.78
C VAL A 301 13.91 10.78 -41.83
N PRO A 302 15.20 10.84 -41.46
CA PRO A 302 16.27 10.98 -42.44
C PRO A 302 16.35 9.80 -43.41
N TYR A 303 16.02 8.59 -42.96
CA TYR A 303 15.92 7.43 -43.85
C TYR A 303 14.86 7.64 -44.95
N ALA A 304 13.66 8.14 -44.61
CA ALA A 304 12.64 8.47 -45.60
C ALA A 304 13.07 9.61 -46.53
N TYR A 305 13.77 10.63 -46.02
CA TYR A 305 14.33 11.68 -46.88
C TYR A 305 15.33 11.13 -47.90
N GLY A 306 16.21 10.21 -47.49
CA GLY A 306 17.14 9.53 -48.39
C GLY A 306 16.40 8.71 -49.46
N LYS A 307 15.30 8.04 -49.11
CA LYS A 307 14.45 7.30 -50.07
C LYS A 307 13.64 8.17 -51.02
N LEU A 308 13.48 9.46 -50.69
CA LEU A 308 12.84 10.47 -51.53
C LEU A 308 13.86 11.32 -52.32
N ASP A 309 15.12 10.89 -52.35
CA ASP A 309 16.24 11.59 -53.00
C ASP A 309 16.54 13.00 -52.45
N TYR A 310 16.09 13.29 -51.22
CA TYR A 310 16.39 14.53 -50.49
C TYR A 310 17.64 14.36 -49.62
N TYR A 311 18.77 14.05 -50.26
CA TYR A 311 20.01 13.67 -49.58
C TYR A 311 20.59 14.76 -48.66
N GLY A 312 20.48 16.03 -49.04
CA GLY A 312 20.93 17.15 -48.17
C GLY A 312 20.10 17.26 -46.89
N GLN A 313 18.78 17.12 -46.98
CA GLN A 313 17.90 17.10 -45.80
C GLN A 313 18.12 15.85 -44.94
N ALA A 314 18.36 14.70 -45.58
CA ALA A 314 18.71 13.46 -44.88
C ALA A 314 20.01 13.63 -44.07
N ALA A 315 21.05 14.21 -44.67
CA ALA A 315 22.32 14.48 -44.00
C ALA A 315 22.13 15.41 -42.79
N LEU A 316 21.47 16.56 -42.97
CA LEU A 316 21.20 17.48 -41.85
C LEU A 316 20.41 16.81 -40.72
N SER A 317 19.39 16.02 -41.07
CA SER A 317 18.55 15.31 -40.10
C SER A 317 19.31 14.20 -39.36
N TYR A 318 20.20 13.45 -40.05
CA TYR A 318 21.09 12.48 -39.40
C TYR A 318 22.11 13.15 -38.48
N GLY A 319 22.66 14.31 -38.88
CA GLY A 319 23.55 15.11 -38.04
C GLY A 319 22.87 15.55 -36.73
N SER A 320 21.65 16.10 -36.83
CA SER A 320 20.87 16.49 -35.65
C SER A 320 20.48 15.29 -34.79
N ALA A 321 20.14 14.14 -35.38
CA ALA A 321 19.88 12.92 -34.61
C ALA A 321 21.13 12.48 -33.83
N MET A 322 22.31 12.55 -34.44
CA MET A 322 23.58 12.16 -33.82
C MET A 322 23.93 13.06 -32.63
N GLU A 323 23.75 14.38 -32.75
CA GLU A 323 23.95 15.34 -31.65
C GLU A 323 22.98 15.08 -30.50
N ASN A 324 21.70 14.92 -30.80
CA ASN A 324 20.68 14.61 -29.80
C ASN A 324 20.97 13.29 -29.06
N PHE A 325 21.39 12.24 -29.77
CA PHE A 325 21.79 10.98 -29.11
C PHE A 325 23.02 11.16 -28.22
N GLY A 326 24.01 11.96 -28.63
CA GLY A 326 25.17 12.29 -27.79
C GLY A 326 24.77 12.96 -26.48
N THR A 327 23.98 14.04 -26.56
CA THR A 327 23.49 14.74 -25.35
C THR A 327 22.68 13.83 -24.43
N GLU A 328 21.94 12.90 -25.00
CA GLU A 328 21.12 11.95 -24.23
C GLU A 328 21.96 10.83 -23.59
N VAL A 329 23.05 10.39 -24.23
CA VAL A 329 24.04 9.47 -23.64
C VAL A 329 24.72 10.12 -22.44
N ASP A 330 25.15 11.38 -22.54
CA ASP A 330 25.78 12.11 -21.43
C ASP A 330 24.84 12.26 -20.22
N ARG A 331 23.54 12.50 -20.48
CA ARG A 331 22.50 12.53 -19.45
C ARG A 331 22.28 11.17 -18.80
N LEU A 332 22.27 10.09 -19.59
CA LEU A 332 22.15 8.73 -19.06
C LEU A 332 23.37 8.35 -18.20
N GLU A 333 24.57 8.76 -18.57
CA GLU A 333 25.78 8.51 -17.77
C GLU A 333 25.73 9.24 -16.43
N SER A 334 25.32 10.52 -16.45
CA SER A 334 25.05 11.29 -15.23
C SER A 334 23.98 10.62 -14.35
N SER A 335 22.94 10.09 -14.98
CA SER A 335 21.85 9.35 -14.33
C SER A 335 22.34 8.07 -13.65
N ILE A 336 23.16 7.27 -14.36
CA ILE A 336 23.75 6.03 -13.82
C ILE A 336 24.62 6.34 -12.59
N LYS A 337 25.42 7.41 -12.65
CA LYS A 337 26.24 7.85 -11.51
C LYS A 337 25.38 8.24 -10.30
N SER A 338 24.34 9.04 -10.51
CA SER A 338 23.41 9.47 -9.45
C SER A 338 22.68 8.30 -8.77
N VAL A 339 22.27 7.28 -9.55
CA VAL A 339 21.67 6.05 -9.01
C VAL A 339 22.68 5.27 -8.17
N ARG A 340 23.93 5.13 -8.64
CA ARG A 340 25.00 4.44 -7.90
C ARG A 340 25.39 5.15 -6.60
N GLU A 341 25.21 6.46 -6.53
CA GLU A 341 25.40 7.26 -5.30
C GLU A 341 24.20 7.17 -4.33
N GLY A 342 23.15 6.42 -4.67
CA GLY A 342 21.96 6.22 -3.84
C GLY A 342 21.02 7.43 -3.79
N ARG A 343 21.17 8.43 -4.67
CA ARG A 343 20.32 9.64 -4.70
C ARG A 343 18.87 9.29 -5.05
N PHE A 344 18.69 8.36 -5.99
CA PHE A 344 17.37 7.84 -6.37
C PHE A 344 16.59 7.29 -5.17
N LEU A 345 17.21 6.38 -4.38
CA LEU A 345 16.55 5.78 -3.23
C LEU A 345 16.25 6.79 -2.11
N LYS A 346 17.10 7.81 -1.93
CA LYS A 346 16.85 8.91 -0.99
C LYS A 346 15.65 9.75 -1.41
N ALA A 347 15.52 10.05 -2.70
CA ALA A 347 14.36 10.76 -3.23
C ALA A 347 13.06 9.96 -3.05
N VAL A 348 13.13 8.64 -3.24
CA VAL A 348 11.99 7.72 -3.06
C VAL A 348 11.41 7.75 -1.63
N ILE A 349 12.24 7.90 -0.61
CA ILE A 349 11.81 7.90 0.81
C ILE A 349 11.54 9.31 1.35
N SER A 350 11.54 10.33 0.50
CA SER A 350 11.29 11.71 0.93
C SER A 350 9.82 11.93 1.35
N LYS A 351 9.58 12.88 2.26
CA LYS A 351 8.23 13.20 2.80
C LYS A 351 7.21 13.58 1.72
N GLN A 352 7.65 14.04 0.54
CA GLN A 352 6.77 14.33 -0.60
C GLN A 352 6.23 13.06 -1.25
N GLY A 353 6.99 11.97 -1.27
CA GLY A 353 6.54 10.67 -1.78
C GLY A 353 5.55 9.94 -0.87
N GLU A 354 5.50 10.30 0.42
CA GLU A 354 4.62 9.62 1.39
C GLU A 354 3.14 9.97 1.22
N ARG A 355 2.80 11.18 0.77
CA ARG A 355 1.42 11.72 0.78
C ARG A 355 0.66 11.60 -0.53
N ASP A 356 1.31 11.15 -1.59
CA ASP A 356 0.75 11.22 -2.94
C ASP A 356 0.67 9.82 -3.56
N GLU A 357 -0.54 9.35 -3.86
CA GLU A 357 -0.73 8.07 -4.57
C GLU A 357 -0.10 8.10 -5.97
N ASN A 358 -0.02 9.29 -6.58
CA ASN A 358 0.61 9.53 -7.88
C ASN A 358 2.07 9.98 -7.75
N TRP A 359 2.71 9.79 -6.59
CA TRP A 359 4.09 10.25 -6.36
C TRP A 359 5.08 9.73 -7.41
N LEU A 360 4.89 8.49 -7.91
CA LEU A 360 5.68 7.91 -8.99
C LEU A 360 5.60 8.71 -10.30
N HIS A 361 4.42 9.27 -10.59
CA HIS A 361 4.23 10.16 -11.73
C HIS A 361 4.93 11.50 -11.49
N ASN A 362 4.84 12.01 -10.26
CA ASN A 362 5.39 13.29 -9.84
C ASN A 362 6.91 13.28 -9.65
N LEU A 363 7.54 12.11 -9.53
CA LEU A 363 9.00 11.97 -9.49
C LEU A 363 9.69 12.57 -10.73
N ARG A 364 9.01 12.58 -11.88
CA ARG A 364 9.51 13.18 -13.13
C ARG A 364 9.72 14.69 -13.05
N ASN A 365 9.02 15.34 -12.12
CA ASN A 365 9.01 16.79 -11.96
C ASN A 365 9.99 17.26 -10.88
N LEU A 366 10.67 16.34 -10.18
CA LEU A 366 11.71 16.69 -9.22
C LEU A 366 12.96 17.16 -9.98
N GLN A 367 13.39 18.39 -9.71
CA GLN A 367 14.59 18.98 -10.32
C GLN A 367 15.86 18.18 -10.03
N ASP A 368 15.90 17.44 -8.91
CA ASP A 368 17.10 16.74 -8.43
C ASP A 368 17.22 15.28 -8.90
N THR A 369 16.28 14.77 -9.71
CA THR A 369 16.30 13.37 -10.19
C THR A 369 15.99 13.22 -11.69
N PRO A 370 16.92 13.61 -12.58
CA PRO A 370 16.73 13.48 -14.04
C PRO A 370 16.50 12.03 -14.51
N GLU A 371 16.85 11.04 -13.69
CA GLU A 371 16.81 9.60 -14.00
C GLU A 371 15.38 9.06 -14.11
N THR A 372 14.44 9.71 -13.42
CA THR A 372 13.04 9.30 -13.30
C THR A 372 12.30 9.29 -14.64
N ARG A 373 12.77 10.08 -15.62
CA ARG A 373 12.24 10.10 -16.99
C ARG A 373 12.43 8.75 -17.70
N TYR A 374 13.51 8.04 -17.38
CA TYR A 374 13.86 6.78 -18.03
C TYR A 374 13.17 5.57 -17.43
N PHE A 375 12.71 5.64 -16.18
CA PHE A 375 12.22 4.46 -15.48
C PHE A 375 10.81 4.01 -15.86
N MET A 376 10.12 4.58 -16.85
CA MET A 376 8.74 4.16 -17.17
C MET A 376 8.58 2.69 -17.53
N SER A 377 9.50 2.12 -18.32
CA SER A 377 9.50 0.69 -18.63
C SER A 377 9.80 -0.13 -17.37
N LEU A 378 10.74 0.34 -16.56
CA LEU A 378 11.17 -0.33 -15.35
C LEU A 378 10.11 -0.30 -14.25
N MET A 379 9.45 0.84 -14.04
CA MET A 379 8.31 1.02 -13.12
C MET A 379 7.09 0.20 -13.55
N ALA A 380 6.92 -0.04 -14.85
CA ALA A 380 5.89 -0.95 -15.34
C ALA A 380 6.23 -2.42 -15.09
N SER A 381 7.49 -2.77 -14.81
CA SER A 381 7.85 -4.14 -14.44
C SER A 381 7.37 -4.47 -13.03
N ASN A 382 6.76 -5.65 -12.88
CA ASN A 382 6.24 -6.10 -11.59
C ASN A 382 7.36 -6.18 -10.54
N ASP A 383 8.51 -6.74 -10.91
CA ASP A 383 9.62 -7.00 -9.99
C ASP A 383 10.20 -5.70 -9.39
N PHE A 384 10.38 -4.67 -10.22
CA PHE A 384 10.88 -3.38 -9.75
C PHE A 384 9.84 -2.67 -8.88
N HIS A 385 8.57 -2.69 -9.30
CA HIS A 385 7.49 -2.05 -8.54
C HIS A 385 7.29 -2.70 -7.17
N GLN A 386 7.28 -4.04 -7.09
CA GLN A 386 7.22 -4.77 -5.82
C GLN A 386 8.45 -4.48 -4.96
N SER A 387 9.64 -4.47 -5.56
CA SER A 387 10.89 -4.17 -4.86
C SER A 387 10.89 -2.77 -4.24
N LEU A 388 10.41 -1.77 -4.97
CA LEU A 388 10.31 -0.39 -4.53
C LEU A 388 9.30 -0.22 -3.38
N LYS A 389 8.15 -0.88 -3.49
CA LYS A 389 7.13 -0.94 -2.44
C LYS A 389 7.70 -1.54 -1.15
N ASN A 390 8.37 -2.68 -1.24
CA ASN A 390 9.01 -3.32 -0.09
C ASN A 390 10.07 -2.41 0.56
N TYR A 391 10.86 -1.69 -0.25
CA TYR A 391 11.85 -0.74 0.26
C TYR A 391 11.20 0.43 1.02
N ARG A 392 10.10 0.99 0.48
CA ARG A 392 9.31 2.02 1.17
C ARG A 392 8.72 1.52 2.48
N ASP A 393 8.14 0.32 2.49
CA ASP A 393 7.58 -0.29 3.70
C ASP A 393 8.66 -0.43 4.79
N MET A 394 9.85 -0.90 4.41
CA MET A 394 11.00 -1.00 5.33
C MET A 394 11.47 0.37 5.84
N ALA A 395 11.47 1.41 5.00
CA ALA A 395 11.80 2.77 5.42
C ALA A 395 10.81 3.29 6.47
N GLN A 396 9.51 3.05 6.28
CA GLN A 396 8.47 3.40 7.25
C GLN A 396 8.62 2.61 8.56
N LEU A 397 8.92 1.32 8.49
CA LEU A 397 9.21 0.50 9.67
C LEU A 397 10.39 1.05 10.46
N ARG A 398 11.45 1.49 9.78
CA ARG A 398 12.63 2.11 10.43
C ARG A 398 12.23 3.36 11.22
N VAL A 399 11.42 4.25 10.64
CA VAL A 399 10.92 5.45 11.32
C VAL A 399 10.06 5.08 12.53
N ARG A 400 9.17 4.10 12.38
CA ARG A 400 8.29 3.63 13.46
C ARG A 400 9.06 2.99 14.62
N LEU A 401 10.09 2.19 14.33
CA LEU A 401 10.95 1.59 15.35
C LEU A 401 11.69 2.66 16.15
N ALA A 402 12.19 3.70 15.49
CA ALA A 402 12.81 4.84 16.16
C ALA A 402 11.80 5.58 17.06
N TRP A 403 10.60 5.85 16.53
CA TRP A 403 9.52 6.48 17.30
C TRP A 403 9.07 5.64 18.51
N TRP A 404 8.99 4.32 18.38
CA TRP A 404 8.67 3.43 19.50
C TRP A 404 9.78 3.41 20.56
N LEU A 405 11.05 3.48 20.15
CA LEU A 405 12.16 3.55 21.09
C LEU A 405 12.08 4.83 21.94
N GLU A 406 11.84 5.97 21.28
CA GLU A 406 11.63 7.27 21.94
C GLU A 406 10.39 7.26 22.85
N SER A 407 9.29 6.65 22.38
CA SER A 407 8.07 6.49 23.18
C SER A 407 8.29 5.67 24.44
N LEU A 408 9.12 4.62 24.39
CA LEU A 408 9.49 3.83 25.57
C LEU A 408 10.31 4.64 26.58
N ASP A 409 11.11 5.62 26.13
CA ASP A 409 11.80 6.54 27.04
C ASP A 409 10.79 7.40 27.81
N VAL A 410 9.78 7.94 27.13
CA VAL A 410 8.68 8.69 27.76
C VAL A 410 7.91 7.84 28.77
N TYR A 411 7.64 6.57 28.46
CA TYR A 411 6.99 5.67 29.43
C TYR A 411 7.84 5.41 30.66
N VAL A 412 9.17 5.27 30.52
CA VAL A 412 10.08 5.13 31.66
C VAL A 412 10.02 6.35 32.56
N GLU A 413 10.06 7.56 31.97
CA GLU A 413 9.94 8.81 32.72
C GLU A 413 8.60 8.91 33.46
N LEU A 414 7.48 8.59 32.77
CA LEU A 414 6.15 8.61 33.38
C LEU A 414 6.04 7.63 34.56
N ILE A 415 6.58 6.43 34.41
CA ILE A 415 6.60 5.40 35.46
C ILE A 415 7.42 5.87 36.66
N GLU A 416 8.57 6.51 36.41
CA GLU A 416 9.43 7.01 37.46
C GLU A 416 8.79 8.18 38.22
N LEU A 417 8.11 9.10 37.52
CA LEU A 417 7.33 10.16 38.16
C LEU A 417 6.23 9.60 39.07
N ARG A 418 5.52 8.56 38.62
CA ARG A 418 4.50 7.88 39.44
C ARG A 418 5.11 7.19 40.65
N ARG A 419 6.27 6.53 40.48
CA ARG A 419 7.02 5.91 41.57
C ARG A 419 7.40 6.94 42.64
N GLN A 420 8.01 8.05 42.25
CA GLN A 420 8.42 9.12 43.16
C GLN A 420 7.25 9.69 43.96
N TYR A 421 6.06 9.76 43.37
CA TYR A 421 4.86 10.22 44.06
C TYR A 421 4.26 9.17 45.02
N TYR A 422 4.08 7.92 44.58
CA TYR A 422 3.35 6.91 45.34
C TYR A 422 4.20 6.12 46.33
N GLU A 423 5.46 5.83 46.02
CA GLU A 423 6.36 5.00 46.85
C GLU A 423 6.52 5.55 48.29
N PRO A 424 6.71 6.85 48.54
CA PRO A 424 6.75 7.38 49.91
C PRO A 424 5.37 7.45 50.59
N LEU A 425 4.28 7.63 49.82
CA LEU A 425 2.93 7.86 50.34
C LEU A 425 2.24 6.57 50.79
N LEU A 426 2.37 5.49 50.02
CA LEU A 426 1.63 4.24 50.21
C LEU A 426 1.86 3.59 51.59
N PRO A 427 3.09 3.52 52.15
CA PRO A 427 3.31 2.91 53.47
C PRO A 427 2.55 3.63 54.60
N GLU A 428 2.48 4.96 54.57
CA GLU A 428 1.75 5.73 55.58
C GLU A 428 0.24 5.51 55.48
N VAL A 429 -0.27 5.56 54.25
CA VAL A 429 -1.67 5.30 53.94
C VAL A 429 -2.06 3.88 54.37
N GLU A 430 -1.19 2.89 54.15
CA GLU A 430 -1.43 1.51 54.54
C GLU A 430 -1.46 1.33 56.07
N LYS A 431 -0.55 1.98 56.81
CA LYS A 431 -0.59 1.97 58.29
C LYS A 431 -1.89 2.53 58.83
N LYS A 432 -2.37 3.67 58.28
CA LYS A 432 -3.66 4.28 58.69
C LYS A 432 -4.84 3.38 58.29
N PHE A 433 -4.80 2.81 57.09
CA PHE A 433 -5.86 1.95 56.58
C PHE A 433 -5.99 0.65 57.35
N LYS A 434 -4.89 -0.01 57.76
CA LYS A 434 -4.95 -1.23 58.59
C LYS A 434 -5.71 -1.02 59.90
N LYS A 435 -5.51 0.12 60.56
CA LYS A 435 -6.26 0.49 61.77
C LYS A 435 -7.76 0.70 61.48
N LEU A 436 -8.06 1.34 60.35
CA LEU A 436 -9.45 1.59 59.93
C LEU A 436 -10.16 0.29 59.52
N ASP A 437 -9.49 -0.59 58.76
CA ASP A 437 -10.02 -1.90 58.32
C ASP A 437 -10.39 -2.78 59.53
N ALA A 438 -9.51 -2.85 60.54
CA ALA A 438 -9.81 -3.58 61.77
C ALA A 438 -11.07 -3.05 62.46
N ARG A 439 -11.25 -1.71 62.53
CA ARG A 439 -12.46 -1.09 63.09
C ARG A 439 -13.70 -1.37 62.26
N ILE A 440 -13.58 -1.32 60.92
CA ILE A 440 -14.67 -1.63 59.99
C ILE A 440 -15.14 -3.06 60.19
N ARG A 441 -14.22 -4.04 60.18
CA ARG A 441 -14.54 -5.46 60.38
C ARG A 441 -15.26 -5.70 61.70
N LEU A 442 -14.75 -5.11 62.79
CA LEU A 442 -15.38 -5.20 64.10
C LEU A 442 -16.82 -4.64 64.09
N ARG A 443 -17.06 -3.49 63.43
CA ARG A 443 -18.40 -2.88 63.37
C ARG A 443 -19.37 -3.69 62.51
N ILE A 444 -18.90 -4.29 61.42
CA ILE A 444 -19.70 -5.20 60.59
C ILE A 444 -20.10 -6.43 61.42
N GLU A 445 -19.14 -7.05 62.12
CA GLU A 445 -19.42 -8.21 62.96
C GLU A 445 -20.43 -7.89 64.09
N GLN A 446 -20.28 -6.73 64.75
CA GLN A 446 -21.24 -6.27 65.75
C GLN A 446 -22.65 -6.10 65.17
N ARG A 447 -22.76 -5.50 63.98
CA ARG A 447 -24.04 -5.37 63.28
C ARG A 447 -24.63 -6.74 62.96
N ASP A 448 -23.82 -7.68 62.47
CA ASP A 448 -24.29 -9.02 62.10
C ASP A 448 -24.80 -9.79 63.31
N ARG A 449 -24.10 -9.70 64.45
CA ARG A 449 -24.58 -10.25 65.73
C ARG A 449 -25.89 -9.62 66.18
N LEU A 450 -26.04 -8.29 66.06
CA LEU A 450 -27.30 -7.60 66.39
C LEU A 450 -28.44 -8.04 65.46
N ASN A 451 -28.17 -8.18 64.17
CA ASN A 451 -29.15 -8.65 63.19
C ASN A 451 -29.59 -10.11 63.48
N GLN A 452 -28.65 -11.00 63.80
CA GLN A 452 -28.97 -12.37 64.23
C GLN A 452 -29.86 -12.39 65.48
N ARG A 453 -29.56 -11.55 66.48
CA ARG A 453 -30.39 -11.41 67.68
C ARG A 453 -31.79 -10.91 67.34
N LEU A 454 -31.92 -9.87 66.52
CA LEU A 454 -33.23 -9.37 66.09
C LEU A 454 -34.05 -10.43 65.33
N LYS A 455 -33.42 -11.18 64.42
CA LYS A 455 -34.07 -12.31 63.72
C LYS A 455 -34.54 -13.39 64.69
N SER A 456 -33.74 -13.73 65.71
CA SER A 456 -34.13 -14.71 66.73
C SER A 456 -35.33 -14.26 67.57
N MET A 457 -35.52 -12.95 67.79
CA MET A 457 -36.63 -12.39 68.54
C MET A 457 -37.98 -12.48 67.82
N VAL A 458 -37.97 -12.69 66.49
CA VAL A 458 -39.17 -12.97 65.70
C VAL A 458 -39.63 -14.41 65.90
N ILE A 459 -38.69 -15.34 66.07
CA ILE A 459 -38.97 -16.78 66.27
C ILE A 459 -39.33 -17.05 67.74
N ALA A 460 -38.61 -16.42 68.68
CA ALA A 460 -38.86 -16.55 70.11
C ALA A 460 -38.97 -15.16 70.75
N ARG A 461 -40.18 -14.81 71.21
CA ARG A 461 -40.45 -13.52 71.85
C ARG A 461 -39.59 -13.35 73.10
N ARG A 462 -38.70 -12.35 73.11
CA ARG A 462 -37.81 -12.02 74.25
C ARG A 462 -37.87 -10.52 74.58
N PRO A 463 -38.89 -10.06 75.32
CA PRO A 463 -39.13 -8.65 75.61
C PRO A 463 -37.97 -7.96 76.33
N ASP A 464 -37.30 -8.68 77.23
CA ASP A 464 -36.21 -8.15 78.06
C ASP A 464 -35.01 -7.62 77.26
N TYR A 465 -34.79 -8.14 76.04
CA TYR A 465 -33.68 -7.73 75.18
C TYR A 465 -33.89 -6.34 74.55
N LEU A 466 -35.13 -5.87 74.51
CA LEU A 466 -35.52 -4.54 74.01
C LEU A 466 -35.96 -3.59 75.13
N ALA A 467 -35.73 -3.96 76.39
CA ALA A 467 -35.89 -3.06 77.52
C ALA A 467 -34.92 -1.87 77.42
N THR A 468 -35.39 -0.68 77.78
CA THR A 468 -34.56 0.54 77.79
C THR A 468 -33.47 0.44 78.86
N ALA A 469 -32.49 1.34 78.81
CA ALA A 469 -31.45 1.40 79.84
C ALA A 469 -32.05 1.68 81.23
N GLU A 470 -33.07 2.53 81.30
CA GLU A 470 -33.77 2.87 82.55
C GLU A 470 -34.58 1.68 83.10
N GLU A 471 -35.33 0.98 82.25
CA GLU A 471 -36.09 -0.21 82.65
C GLU A 471 -35.19 -1.35 83.14
N ARG A 472 -34.06 -1.58 82.47
CA ARG A 472 -33.02 -2.50 82.98
C ARG A 472 -32.45 -2.04 84.31
N GLY A 473 -32.19 -0.75 84.45
CA GLY A 473 -31.72 -0.17 85.71
C GLY A 473 -32.73 -0.32 86.85
N PHE A 474 -34.02 -0.17 86.57
CA PHE A 474 -35.09 -0.43 87.55
C PHE A 474 -35.18 -1.91 87.91
N LEU A 475 -35.09 -2.81 86.93
CA LEU A 475 -35.08 -4.26 87.15
C LEU A 475 -33.87 -4.68 88.02
N ASP A 476 -32.68 -4.16 87.73
CA ASP A 476 -31.47 -4.44 88.52
C ASP A 476 -31.59 -3.92 89.96
N LYS A 477 -32.15 -2.71 90.15
CA LYS A 477 -32.43 -2.17 91.50
C LYS A 477 -33.43 -3.05 92.24
N LEU A 478 -34.51 -3.47 91.59
CA LEU A 478 -35.52 -4.35 92.18
C LEU A 478 -34.93 -5.72 92.54
N ASN A 479 -34.07 -6.30 91.69
CA ASN A 479 -33.38 -7.55 91.98
C ASN A 479 -32.40 -7.41 93.16
N LYS A 480 -31.68 -6.28 93.26
CA LYS A 480 -30.82 -5.99 94.42
C LYS A 480 -31.62 -5.86 95.72
N ILE A 481 -32.77 -5.18 95.67
CA ILE A 481 -33.67 -5.05 96.82
C ILE A 481 -34.21 -6.42 97.23
N GLU A 482 -34.63 -7.24 96.28
CA GLU A 482 -35.10 -8.60 96.54
C GLU A 482 -34.02 -9.50 97.16
N LEU A 483 -32.79 -9.47 96.64
CA LEU A 483 -31.65 -10.18 97.22
C LEU A 483 -31.33 -9.70 98.64
N TYR A 484 -31.40 -8.39 98.88
CA TYR A 484 -31.17 -7.81 100.19
C TYR A 484 -32.25 -8.22 101.21
N VAL A 485 -33.52 -8.27 100.78
CA VAL A 485 -34.65 -8.71 101.61
C VAL A 485 -34.58 -10.21 101.90
N ALA A 486 -34.20 -11.04 100.91
CA ALA A 486 -34.03 -12.48 101.09
C ALA A 486 -32.94 -12.83 102.11
N ASN A 487 -31.86 -12.03 102.17
CA ASN A 487 -30.75 -12.23 103.10
C ASN A 487 -30.98 -11.63 104.50
N ASN A 488 -32.10 -10.92 104.74
CA ASN A 488 -32.42 -10.29 106.03
C ASN A 488 -33.82 -10.70 106.51
N PRO A 489 -33.98 -11.88 107.14
CA PRO A 489 -35.28 -12.47 107.46
C PRO A 489 -36.18 -11.58 108.34
N GLN A 490 -35.61 -10.74 109.20
CA GLN A 490 -36.35 -9.83 110.08
C GLN A 490 -37.05 -8.67 109.35
N LYS A 491 -36.60 -8.33 108.13
CA LYS A 491 -37.19 -7.27 107.28
C LYS A 491 -38.03 -7.84 106.14
N ASN A 492 -38.15 -9.16 106.06
CA ASN A 492 -38.87 -9.88 105.02
C ASN A 492 -40.36 -9.99 105.38
N THR A 493 -41.09 -8.89 105.19
CA THR A 493 -42.55 -8.85 105.40
C THR A 493 -43.30 -9.24 104.13
N ALA A 494 -44.47 -9.87 104.29
CA ALA A 494 -45.34 -10.22 103.17
C ALA A 494 -45.70 -8.99 102.30
N GLU A 495 -45.97 -7.85 102.94
CA GLU A 495 -46.30 -6.59 102.26
C GLU A 495 -45.15 -6.07 101.37
N LEU A 496 -43.89 -6.19 101.82
CA LEU A 496 -42.72 -5.75 101.04
C LEU A 496 -42.51 -6.65 99.82
N ASN A 497 -42.66 -7.98 99.98
CA ASN A 497 -42.58 -8.92 98.86
C ASN A 497 -43.68 -8.68 97.84
N ASP A 498 -44.91 -8.42 98.28
CA ASP A 498 -46.02 -8.10 97.40
C ASP A 498 -45.77 -6.80 96.63
N ARG A 499 -45.15 -5.79 97.27
CA ARG A 499 -44.77 -4.54 96.60
C ARG A 499 -43.67 -4.75 95.56
N ILE A 500 -42.63 -5.54 95.86
CA ILE A 500 -41.57 -5.89 94.90
C ILE A 500 -42.17 -6.66 93.72
N LYS A 501 -43.03 -7.65 93.99
CA LYS A 501 -43.73 -8.44 92.96
C LYS A 501 -44.63 -7.56 92.08
N ARG A 502 -45.35 -6.60 92.68
CA ARG A 502 -46.17 -5.63 91.94
C ARG A 502 -45.33 -4.75 91.03
N LEU A 503 -44.23 -4.18 91.54
CA LEU A 503 -43.33 -3.32 90.75
C LEU A 503 -42.66 -4.08 89.60
N LYS A 504 -42.21 -5.31 89.84
CA LYS A 504 -41.71 -6.20 88.78
C LYS A 504 -42.79 -6.55 87.76
N GLY A 505 -44.02 -6.81 88.20
CA GLY A 505 -45.16 -7.09 87.33
C GLY A 505 -45.51 -5.90 86.43
N VAL A 506 -45.55 -4.68 86.98
CA VAL A 506 -45.76 -3.44 86.21
C VAL A 506 -44.65 -3.25 85.18
N LEU A 507 -43.39 -3.43 85.58
CA LEU A 507 -42.25 -3.31 84.68
C LEU A 507 -42.30 -4.37 83.56
N HIS A 508 -42.63 -5.61 83.90
CA HIS A 508 -42.78 -6.70 82.92
C HIS A 508 -43.92 -6.42 81.95
N TRP A 509 -45.05 -5.88 82.41
CA TRP A 509 -46.17 -5.47 81.56
C TRP A 509 -45.77 -4.34 80.61
N GLN A 510 -45.10 -3.29 81.11
CA GLN A 510 -44.63 -2.17 80.29
C GLN A 510 -43.65 -2.60 79.19
N VAL A 511 -42.70 -3.48 79.52
CA VAL A 511 -41.73 -4.01 78.55
C VAL A 511 -42.42 -4.88 77.49
N ASN A 512 -43.43 -5.67 77.88
CA ASN A 512 -44.19 -6.51 76.96
C ASN A 512 -45.12 -5.72 76.02
N ASP A 513 -45.80 -4.69 76.53
CA ASP A 513 -46.70 -3.82 75.75
C ASP A 513 -45.92 -3.03 74.69
N ALA A 514 -44.76 -2.48 75.08
CA ALA A 514 -43.93 -1.71 74.17
C ALA A 514 -43.12 -2.58 73.18
N TYR A 515 -43.11 -3.91 73.33
CA TYR A 515 -42.24 -4.83 72.60
C TYR A 515 -42.37 -4.71 71.07
N ASP A 516 -43.57 -4.84 70.52
CA ASP A 516 -43.78 -4.88 69.07
C ASP A 516 -43.39 -3.55 68.39
N ARG A 517 -43.68 -2.43 69.08
CA ARG A 517 -43.29 -1.09 68.64
C ARG A 517 -41.77 -0.91 68.64
N ARG A 518 -41.09 -1.40 69.69
CA ARG A 518 -39.63 -1.33 69.81
C ARG A 518 -38.93 -2.26 68.83
N LEU A 519 -39.46 -3.45 68.61
CA LEU A 519 -38.96 -4.40 67.61
C LEU A 519 -39.03 -3.78 66.21
N THR A 520 -40.19 -3.21 65.85
CA THR A 520 -40.36 -2.46 64.59
C THR A 520 -39.37 -1.30 64.46
N ARG A 521 -39.16 -0.53 65.53
CA ARG A 521 -38.16 0.55 65.54
C ARG A 521 -36.74 0.02 65.36
N ALA A 522 -36.38 -1.07 66.02
CA ALA A 522 -35.07 -1.68 65.89
C ALA A 522 -34.81 -2.18 64.47
N TYR A 523 -35.81 -2.75 63.79
CA TYR A 523 -35.72 -3.10 62.36
C TYR A 523 -35.54 -1.86 61.46
N LYS A 524 -36.28 -0.77 61.71
CA LYS A 524 -36.11 0.48 60.95
C LYS A 524 -34.71 1.08 61.14
N GLU A 525 -34.17 1.07 62.35
CA GLU A 525 -32.80 1.53 62.61
C GLU A 525 -31.75 0.59 62.01
N MET A 526 -31.98 -0.73 62.01
CA MET A 526 -31.12 -1.69 61.31
C MET A 526 -31.10 -1.43 59.80
N GLN A 527 -32.25 -1.15 59.18
CA GLN A 527 -32.32 -0.78 57.76
C GLN A 527 -31.54 0.51 57.46
N LYS A 528 -31.63 1.53 58.32
CA LYS A 528 -30.81 2.75 58.18
C LYS A 528 -29.32 2.43 58.29
N LEU A 529 -28.94 1.58 59.26
CA LEU A 529 -27.55 1.13 59.44
C LEU A 529 -27.03 0.41 58.19
N ASP A 530 -27.86 -0.43 57.56
CA ASP A 530 -27.51 -1.15 56.32
C ASP A 530 -27.22 -0.20 55.15
N VAL A 531 -27.94 0.91 55.05
CA VAL A 531 -27.65 1.97 54.07
C VAL A 531 -26.28 2.58 54.31
N TYR A 532 -25.92 2.88 55.56
CA TYR A 532 -24.59 3.40 55.90
C TYR A 532 -23.48 2.37 55.65
N ILE A 533 -23.71 1.09 55.98
CA ILE A 533 -22.77 0.01 55.70
C ILE A 533 -22.55 -0.15 54.19
N LYS A 534 -23.61 -0.05 53.38
CA LYS A 534 -23.49 -0.11 51.92
C LYS A 534 -22.60 1.02 51.39
N LYS A 535 -22.81 2.26 51.85
CA LYS A 535 -21.94 3.41 51.50
C LYS A 535 -20.49 3.18 51.92
N LEU A 536 -20.29 2.69 53.14
CA LEU A 536 -18.96 2.35 53.66
C LEU A 536 -18.26 1.27 52.82
N ASN A 537 -18.97 0.21 52.44
CA ASN A 537 -18.44 -0.87 51.59
C ASN A 537 -18.10 -0.37 50.18
N THR A 538 -18.89 0.53 49.60
CA THR A 538 -18.57 1.16 48.32
C THR A 538 -17.28 1.98 48.41
N ALA A 539 -17.15 2.82 49.45
CA ALA A 539 -15.95 3.61 49.68
C ALA A 539 -14.72 2.72 49.93
N TYR A 540 -14.87 1.66 50.72
CA TYR A 540 -13.82 0.67 50.99
C TYR A 540 -13.34 0.00 49.70
N LYS A 541 -14.26 -0.52 48.87
CA LYS A 541 -13.92 -1.17 47.60
C LYS A 541 -13.26 -0.19 46.63
N SER A 542 -13.75 1.04 46.54
CA SER A 542 -13.15 2.10 45.72
C SER A 542 -11.72 2.38 46.17
N PHE A 543 -11.49 2.57 47.46
CA PHE A 543 -10.15 2.81 48.00
C PHE A 543 -9.18 1.66 47.73
N VAL A 544 -9.61 0.40 47.97
CA VAL A 544 -8.78 -0.79 47.70
C VAL A 544 -8.39 -0.85 46.23
N ARG A 545 -9.34 -0.59 45.32
CA ARG A 545 -9.07 -0.53 43.87
C ARG A 545 -8.10 0.59 43.51
N THR A 546 -8.30 1.79 44.02
CA THR A 546 -7.40 2.94 43.76
C THR A 546 -5.99 2.67 44.28
N ARG A 547 -5.86 2.07 45.47
CA ARG A 547 -4.56 1.65 46.02
C ARG A 547 -3.87 0.61 45.14
N GLN A 548 -4.60 -0.40 44.71
CA GLN A 548 -4.08 -1.44 43.82
C GLN A 548 -3.63 -0.84 42.49
N ALA A 549 -4.47 0.01 41.88
CA ALA A 549 -4.15 0.72 40.65
C ALA A 549 -2.93 1.64 40.80
N ALA A 550 -2.78 2.33 41.93
CA ALA A 550 -1.59 3.15 42.22
C ALA A 550 -0.31 2.32 42.24
N THR A 551 -0.33 1.16 42.90
CA THR A 551 0.83 0.25 42.96
C THR A 551 1.15 -0.32 41.57
N GLN A 552 0.13 -0.81 40.88
CA GLN A 552 0.24 -1.33 39.51
C GLN A 552 0.63 -0.26 38.49
N SER A 553 0.53 1.03 38.82
CA SER A 553 0.85 2.11 37.88
C SER A 553 2.35 2.32 37.63
N TYR A 554 3.23 1.78 38.48
CA TYR A 554 4.68 1.94 38.38
C TYR A 554 5.50 0.65 38.65
N GLU A 555 4.89 -0.37 39.24
CA GLU A 555 5.56 -1.64 39.54
C GLU A 555 5.47 -2.65 38.37
N GLY A 556 6.50 -3.48 38.19
CA GLY A 556 6.50 -4.56 37.20
C GLY A 556 6.94 -4.20 35.77
N TYR A 557 7.05 -2.92 35.41
CA TYR A 557 7.35 -2.49 34.03
C TYR A 557 8.84 -2.45 33.66
N LYS A 558 9.76 -2.42 34.63
CA LYS A 558 11.20 -2.24 34.39
C LYS A 558 11.80 -3.32 33.47
N ILE A 559 11.48 -4.59 33.73
CA ILE A 559 12.00 -5.73 32.95
C ILE A 559 11.33 -5.80 31.56
N PRO A 560 9.98 -5.77 31.44
CA PRO A 560 9.32 -5.76 30.14
C PRO A 560 9.77 -4.62 29.23
N ILE A 561 9.88 -3.38 29.74
CA ILE A 561 10.33 -2.24 28.93
C ILE A 561 11.76 -2.45 28.44
N ARG A 562 12.67 -2.96 29.30
CA ARG A 562 14.04 -3.26 28.88
C ARG A 562 14.07 -4.32 27.77
N GLN A 563 13.28 -5.39 27.90
CA GLN A 563 13.17 -6.43 26.88
C GLN A 563 12.60 -5.89 25.56
N LEU A 564 11.59 -5.02 25.62
CA LEU A 564 11.03 -4.34 24.45
C LEU A 564 12.07 -3.44 23.77
N LYS A 565 12.84 -2.66 24.53
CA LYS A 565 13.93 -1.83 23.98
C LYS A 565 14.96 -2.69 23.23
N THR A 566 15.46 -3.77 23.85
CA THR A 566 16.41 -4.69 23.21
C THR A 566 15.81 -5.27 21.93
N ARG A 567 14.55 -5.74 21.97
CA ARG A 567 13.88 -6.30 20.79
C ARG A 567 13.72 -5.28 19.67
N ILE A 568 13.36 -4.03 19.98
CA ILE A 568 13.24 -2.95 18.98
C ILE A 568 14.60 -2.67 18.34
N GLN A 569 15.67 -2.57 19.13
CA GLN A 569 17.03 -2.34 18.64
C GLN A 569 17.50 -3.49 17.72
N GLU A 570 17.25 -4.75 18.09
CA GLU A 570 17.54 -5.90 17.22
C GLU A 570 16.75 -5.84 15.89
N LYS A 571 15.47 -5.45 15.94
CA LYS A 571 14.67 -5.30 14.71
C LYS A 571 15.14 -4.12 13.86
N GLN A 572 15.62 -3.04 14.47
CA GLN A 572 16.17 -1.89 13.74
C GLN A 572 17.42 -2.31 12.95
N ILE A 573 18.37 -3.01 13.58
CA ILE A 573 19.55 -3.57 12.91
C ILE A 573 19.14 -4.48 11.74
N LYS A 574 18.14 -5.35 11.96
CA LYS A 574 17.64 -6.24 10.92
C LYS A 574 17.00 -5.48 9.76
N VAL A 575 16.16 -4.49 10.04
CA VAL A 575 15.51 -3.64 9.00
C VAL A 575 16.57 -2.90 8.20
N ASP A 576 17.56 -2.29 8.84
CA ASP A 576 18.65 -1.59 8.16
C ASP A 576 19.43 -2.53 7.22
N ALA A 577 19.76 -3.74 7.69
CA ALA A 577 20.49 -4.73 6.89
C ALA A 577 19.68 -5.30 5.70
N VAL A 578 18.36 -5.46 5.85
CA VAL A 578 17.49 -5.93 4.75
C VAL A 578 17.19 -4.80 3.77
N MET A 579 16.95 -3.59 4.28
CA MET A 579 16.72 -2.39 3.47
C MET A 579 17.94 -2.07 2.60
N ALA A 580 19.17 -2.19 3.13
CA ALA A 580 20.40 -2.01 2.35
C ALA A 580 20.54 -3.06 1.21
N ARG A 581 20.13 -4.31 1.46
CA ARG A 581 20.12 -5.36 0.41
C ARG A 581 19.07 -5.07 -0.65
N GLN A 582 17.86 -4.70 -0.24
CA GLN A 582 16.78 -4.34 -1.14
C GLN A 582 17.12 -3.11 -1.99
N GLY A 583 17.77 -2.10 -1.38
CA GLY A 583 18.26 -0.91 -2.07
C GLY A 583 19.24 -1.26 -3.19
N ARG A 584 20.26 -2.07 -2.90
CA ARG A 584 21.21 -2.54 -3.92
C ARG A 584 20.55 -3.28 -5.08
N LEU A 585 19.52 -4.09 -4.80
CA LEU A 585 18.75 -4.78 -5.85
C LEU A 585 18.07 -3.77 -6.79
N ILE A 586 17.38 -2.78 -6.22
CA ILE A 586 16.69 -1.74 -6.98
C ILE A 586 17.68 -0.92 -7.81
N GLU A 587 18.81 -0.51 -7.21
CA GLU A 587 19.89 0.20 -7.90
C GLU A 587 20.46 -0.61 -9.05
N THR A 588 20.70 -1.91 -8.85
CA THR A 588 21.19 -2.80 -9.91
C THR A 588 20.19 -2.91 -11.07
N MET A 589 18.90 -3.08 -10.77
CA MET A 589 17.85 -3.12 -11.80
C MET A 589 17.77 -1.80 -12.58
N ALA A 590 17.85 -0.67 -11.87
CA ALA A 590 17.84 0.66 -12.46
C ALA A 590 19.07 0.91 -13.35
N VAL A 591 20.27 0.61 -12.86
CA VAL A 591 21.53 0.75 -13.62
C VAL A 591 21.50 -0.13 -14.86
N ASN A 592 21.08 -1.39 -14.76
CA ASN A 592 21.03 -2.30 -15.92
C ASN A 592 20.09 -1.78 -17.02
N GLU A 593 18.94 -1.22 -16.67
CA GLU A 593 18.01 -0.63 -17.66
C GLU A 593 18.59 0.65 -18.29
N LEU A 594 19.24 1.51 -17.50
CA LEU A 594 19.88 2.72 -18.01
C LEU A 594 21.07 2.38 -18.93
N GLU A 595 21.90 1.41 -18.56
CA GLU A 595 23.02 0.93 -19.38
C GLU A 595 22.52 0.31 -20.69
N ARG A 596 21.45 -0.49 -20.65
CA ARG A 596 20.83 -1.03 -21.87
C ARG A 596 20.39 0.08 -22.82
N ARG A 597 19.79 1.16 -22.29
CA ARG A 597 19.36 2.32 -23.09
C ARG A 597 20.53 3.12 -23.63
N ARG A 598 21.58 3.32 -22.83
CA ARG A 598 22.81 4.00 -23.24
C ARG A 598 23.44 3.27 -24.42
N ASN A 599 23.65 1.96 -24.29
CA ASN A 599 24.24 1.14 -25.35
C ASN A 599 23.39 1.16 -26.64
N LEU A 600 22.05 1.18 -26.53
CA LEU A 600 21.16 1.31 -27.68
C LEU A 600 21.33 2.67 -28.40
N LEU A 601 21.46 3.76 -27.64
CA LEU A 601 21.69 5.09 -28.19
C LEU A 601 23.07 5.21 -28.85
N GLU A 602 24.10 4.61 -28.27
CA GLU A 602 25.43 4.51 -28.89
C GLU A 602 25.35 3.76 -30.24
N GLU A 603 24.60 2.66 -30.32
CA GLU A 603 24.35 1.98 -31.60
C GLU A 603 23.62 2.87 -32.61
N TYR A 604 22.64 3.66 -32.16
CA TYR A 604 21.92 4.61 -33.01
C TYR A 604 22.82 5.73 -33.50
N GLN A 605 23.72 6.22 -32.67
CA GLN A 605 24.73 7.22 -33.02
C GLN A 605 25.67 6.69 -34.11
N ILE A 606 26.15 5.45 -33.96
CA ILE A 606 26.98 4.78 -34.98
C ILE A 606 26.21 4.66 -36.30
N LYS A 607 24.95 4.21 -36.27
CA LYS A 607 24.10 4.10 -37.46
C LYS A 607 23.85 5.45 -38.13
N ALA A 608 23.55 6.49 -37.34
CA ALA A 608 23.38 7.85 -37.83
C ALA A 608 24.64 8.36 -38.53
N ARG A 609 25.82 8.12 -37.94
CA ARG A 609 27.11 8.54 -38.50
C ARG A 609 27.41 7.88 -39.85
N PHE A 610 27.18 6.58 -39.99
CA PHE A 610 27.34 5.89 -41.28
C PHE A 610 26.33 6.39 -42.32
N ALA A 611 25.05 6.52 -41.94
CA ALA A 611 24.01 7.00 -42.85
C ALA A 611 24.17 8.47 -43.25
N LEU A 612 24.77 9.28 -42.37
CA LEU A 612 25.17 10.66 -42.64
C LEU A 612 26.23 10.72 -43.73
N ALA A 613 27.31 9.94 -43.59
CA ALA A 613 28.37 9.86 -44.59
C ALA A 613 27.83 9.37 -45.94
N GLU A 614 26.98 8.34 -45.93
CA GLU A 614 26.32 7.85 -47.14
C GLU A 614 25.42 8.93 -47.79
N SER A 615 24.70 9.71 -47.00
CA SER A 615 23.84 10.79 -47.50
C SER A 615 24.65 11.91 -48.14
N TYR A 616 25.81 12.27 -47.57
CA TYR A 616 26.73 13.25 -48.17
C TYR A 616 27.32 12.76 -49.50
N ASP A 617 27.77 11.50 -49.57
CA ASP A 617 28.29 10.91 -50.81
C ASP A 617 27.22 10.92 -51.92
N ARG A 618 25.99 10.50 -51.60
CA ARG A 618 24.86 10.53 -52.54
C ARG A 618 24.47 11.94 -52.95
N ALA A 619 24.48 12.91 -52.02
CA ALA A 619 24.21 14.32 -52.33
C ALA A 619 25.26 14.89 -53.29
N SER A 620 26.55 14.64 -53.01
CA SER A 620 27.66 15.07 -53.85
C SER A 620 27.59 14.47 -55.25
N LYS A 621 27.37 13.15 -55.36
CA LYS A 621 27.19 12.46 -56.66
C LYS A 621 26.00 13.00 -57.44
N LYS A 622 24.88 13.32 -56.78
CA LYS A 622 23.71 13.92 -57.44
C LYS A 622 24.03 15.32 -57.96
N GLN A 623 24.77 16.12 -57.20
CA GLN A 623 25.23 17.44 -57.61
C GLN A 623 26.18 17.37 -58.81
N GLN A 624 27.15 16.46 -58.77
CA GLN A 624 28.09 16.21 -59.88
C GLN A 624 27.34 15.78 -61.15
N ARG A 625 26.42 14.83 -61.08
CA ARG A 625 25.60 14.41 -62.24
C ARG A 625 24.76 15.55 -62.80
N LYS A 626 24.22 16.42 -61.95
CA LYS A 626 23.45 17.59 -62.39
C LYS A 626 24.36 18.60 -63.12
N LEU A 627 25.54 18.86 -62.59
CA LEU A 627 26.57 19.69 -63.24
C LEU A 627 27.02 19.11 -64.58
N GLU A 628 27.23 17.79 -64.66
CA GLU A 628 27.56 17.08 -65.91
C GLU A 628 26.43 17.17 -66.94
N GLN A 629 25.17 17.03 -66.53
CA GLN A 629 24.01 17.20 -67.40
C GLN A 629 23.86 18.65 -67.89
N GLU A 630 24.02 19.64 -67.01
CA GLU A 630 23.98 21.06 -67.38
C GLU A 630 25.14 21.44 -68.32
N MET A 631 26.33 20.85 -68.13
CA MET A 631 27.47 20.98 -69.05
C MET A 631 27.19 20.34 -70.40
N ARG A 632 26.57 19.15 -70.44
CA ARG A 632 26.17 18.48 -71.68
C ARG A 632 25.08 19.25 -72.44
N SER A 633 24.05 19.74 -71.75
CA SER A 633 22.99 20.53 -72.39
C SER A 633 23.53 21.86 -72.92
N LYS A 634 24.47 22.50 -72.21
CA LYS A 634 25.17 23.70 -72.73
C LYS A 634 26.06 23.39 -73.93
N MET A 635 26.69 22.21 -73.97
CA MET A 635 27.46 21.76 -75.14
C MET A 635 26.57 21.40 -76.34
N GLU A 636 25.37 20.86 -76.12
CA GLU A 636 24.38 20.59 -77.17
C GLU A 636 23.76 21.90 -77.71
N GLN A 637 23.38 22.83 -76.84
CA GLN A 637 22.92 24.18 -77.24
C GLN A 637 24.01 24.98 -77.96
N GLY A 638 25.28 24.81 -77.58
CA GLY A 638 26.43 25.40 -78.28
C GLY A 638 26.78 24.72 -79.61
N LYS A 639 26.27 23.51 -79.87
CA LYS A 639 26.36 22.84 -81.18
C LYS A 639 25.22 23.24 -82.11
N GLU A 640 24.00 23.38 -81.60
CA GLU A 640 22.87 23.93 -82.37
C GLU A 640 23.11 25.39 -82.79
N ALA A 641 23.75 26.21 -81.95
CA ALA A 641 24.17 27.56 -82.31
C ALA A 641 25.36 27.63 -83.29
N ARG A 642 26.01 26.50 -83.60
CA ARG A 642 27.13 26.41 -84.56
C ARG A 642 26.72 25.85 -85.92
N GLU A 643 25.50 25.32 -86.08
CA GLU A 643 24.98 24.83 -87.37
C GLU A 643 24.25 25.89 -88.20
N GLU A 644 23.99 27.09 -87.66
CA GLU A 644 23.49 28.24 -88.40
C GLU A 644 24.50 29.40 -88.40
N LEU A 645 25.49 29.39 -89.30
CA LEU A 645 26.17 30.59 -89.85
C LEU A 645 27.23 30.17 -90.91
N PRO A 646 27.22 30.76 -92.12
CA PRO A 646 28.13 30.37 -93.20
C PRO A 646 29.49 31.08 -93.15
N GLU A 647 30.46 30.45 -93.82
CA GLU A 647 31.88 30.82 -93.95
C GLU A 647 32.16 32.30 -94.30
N LYS A 648 33.19 32.87 -93.68
CA LYS A 648 34.11 33.84 -94.32
C LYS A 648 35.50 33.84 -93.66
N LYS A 649 36.54 33.69 -94.49
CA LYS A 649 37.99 33.91 -94.24
C LYS A 649 38.25 35.44 -93.98
N VAL A 650 39.33 35.96 -93.38
CA VAL A 650 40.80 35.83 -93.63
C VAL A 650 41.60 36.58 -92.50
N SER A 651 42.82 36.07 -92.21
CA SER A 651 44.13 36.67 -91.74
C SER A 651 44.40 37.34 -90.38
N ASP A 652 45.35 36.71 -89.65
CA ASP A 652 46.67 37.15 -89.13
C ASP A 652 46.85 38.47 -88.34
N GLU A 653 47.30 38.34 -87.07
CA GLU A 653 48.60 38.89 -86.59
C GLU A 653 48.98 38.39 -85.18
N GLU A 654 50.29 38.42 -84.90
CA GLU A 654 51.07 37.71 -83.88
C GLU A 654 50.96 38.25 -82.43
N SER A 655 51.17 37.37 -81.43
CA SER A 655 52.22 37.50 -80.39
C SER A 655 52.04 36.50 -79.23
N HIS A 656 53.13 35.83 -78.87
CA HIS A 656 53.36 35.06 -77.63
C HIS A 656 54.42 35.81 -76.79
N PRO A 657 54.76 35.40 -75.54
CA PRO A 657 53.97 34.88 -74.42
C PRO A 657 54.39 35.53 -73.06
N VAL A 658 53.61 35.38 -71.98
CA VAL A 658 54.19 35.49 -70.61
C VAL A 658 53.57 34.45 -69.65
N VAL A 659 54.48 33.78 -68.96
CA VAL A 659 54.37 32.72 -67.96
C VAL A 659 53.93 33.27 -66.61
N HIS A 660 53.17 32.52 -65.79
CA HIS A 660 53.54 32.23 -64.40
C HIS A 660 52.77 31.03 -63.82
N LYS A 661 53.54 30.13 -63.20
CA LYS A 661 53.14 28.91 -62.47
C LYS A 661 52.72 29.24 -61.03
N HIS A 662 51.77 28.42 -60.54
CA HIS A 662 51.49 27.95 -59.16
C HIS A 662 51.55 28.89 -57.94
N ASP A 663 50.51 28.79 -57.08
CA ASP A 663 50.66 28.23 -55.73
C ASP A 663 49.33 27.63 -55.21
N PRO A 664 49.32 26.51 -54.44
CA PRO A 664 48.14 25.89 -53.86
C PRO A 664 48.11 26.08 -52.33
N ASN A 665 47.19 26.89 -51.80
CA ASN A 665 46.77 26.83 -50.40
C ASN A 665 45.66 27.85 -50.11
N GLU A 666 44.40 27.40 -50.04
CA GLU A 666 43.38 28.11 -49.25
C GLU A 666 42.48 27.08 -48.57
N GLY A 667 42.37 27.20 -47.24
CA GLY A 667 41.41 26.43 -46.45
C GLY A 667 41.91 25.90 -45.10
N ALA A 668 42.78 26.63 -44.39
CA ALA A 668 43.10 26.30 -43.01
C ALA A 668 42.04 26.85 -42.04
N LEU A 669 41.56 25.92 -41.20
CA LEU A 669 40.66 26.04 -40.06
C LEU A 669 40.95 27.23 -39.12
N GLN A 670 39.91 28.01 -38.78
CA GLN A 670 39.90 28.87 -37.61
C GLN A 670 39.33 28.11 -36.40
N ARG A 671 40.19 27.90 -35.40
CA ARG A 671 39.89 27.35 -34.08
C ARG A 671 39.43 28.51 -33.19
N VAL A 672 38.22 28.43 -32.65
CA VAL A 672 37.73 29.35 -31.61
C VAL A 672 38.01 28.70 -30.25
N GLU A 673 38.89 29.29 -29.46
CA GLU A 673 39.05 28.97 -28.03
C GLU A 673 38.16 29.88 -27.18
N PRO A 674 37.74 29.42 -25.98
CA PRO A 674 36.75 30.10 -25.17
C PRO A 674 37.35 31.19 -24.27
N ASP A 675 36.61 32.29 -24.17
CA ASP A 675 36.93 33.47 -23.38
C ASP A 675 36.84 33.19 -21.87
N ALA A 676 37.94 33.44 -21.16
CA ALA A 676 38.06 33.35 -19.72
C ALA A 676 37.89 34.74 -19.10
N GLY A 677 36.65 35.06 -18.71
CA GLY A 677 36.34 36.28 -17.95
C GLY A 677 36.30 36.03 -16.44
N GLN A 678 37.36 36.45 -15.73
CA GLN A 678 37.31 36.76 -14.29
C GLN A 678 36.78 38.19 -14.07
N GLY A 679 35.90 38.40 -13.08
CA GLY A 679 35.50 39.75 -12.68
C GLY A 679 34.45 39.89 -11.56
N LYS A 680 34.90 39.70 -10.30
CA LYS A 680 34.56 40.41 -9.04
C LYS A 680 33.12 40.87 -8.69
N ALA A 681 32.72 40.41 -7.49
CA ALA A 681 32.17 41.16 -6.35
C ALA A 681 30.95 42.11 -6.52
N LYS A 682 29.80 41.65 -6.03
CA LYS A 682 29.10 42.19 -4.85
C LYS A 682 28.08 41.18 -4.31
#